data_AF-A0A8X6KFB7-F1
#
_entry.id   AF-A0A8X6KFB7-F1
#
_cell.length_a   1.000
_cell.length_b   1.000
_cell.length_c   1.000
_cell.angle_alpha   90.00
_cell.angle_beta   90.00
_cell.angle_gamma   90.00
#
_symmetry.space_group_name_H-M   'P 1'
#
loop_
_entity.id
_entity.type
_entity.pdbx_description
1 polymer ?
#
loop_
_entity_poly.entity_id
_entity_poly.type
_entity_poly.pdbx_seq_one_letter_code
_entity_poly.pdbx_strand_id
1 'polypeptide(L)'
;NPDETHYEVIETDVESARLHFIKFETKHIESCLRFIQKNLIGSPDFMRGKSIKATGGGAYKYTDVLTKTLGLMVDKENEMECLIKGCNFVLRNIPDEVFEYSRNASPEYRFHNIEPNMYPYLLVNIGSGVSIMKVESESSFERIGGSAFGGGTFWGLGSLLTKAKGFDELLQLAEKGDHRGVDMLVKDIYGGDCSGMDLPGDLIACSFGKAIHTSKDKDFNPGQFAEADIARSLLFMISNDIGQIACLYAMMHNLGKVYFGGSFLRAHYLSMHTISFAINYWSKGKVQALFLRHEGYLAAIGAFLTGAEEYDTDKYSWCENYAGSSGLSSPLPAQPISGNPMIDQLEIDCTDWQLVHCPLLKEPAEYVPDTIDLTLDADAREYWLVCFENAIDKFVERAIQSQIHHSDAHQRAKIFKEKYLSRLQHLRSHPFAYGSLTVRSLLDMREHCLTEFDFPDPYLQQKRLENELALKMLKSRLDSLNTLDWEEKQIAVVEGLLAGNMFDWGAKEVAKIMETSDFGFTEAKMKLQARPWLVDNLNEWLERLKGTAHKCAAIFVDNSGMDIVLGVLPFALELLKRKTKVLLCANSKPALNDVTYQELKVLVRKASDFVSEIKDALSSCQLKILDSGQGSPCLDLSRLNLEVAQAMESNGTDLIVLEGMGRALHTNLNADFKCESIKAAVLKNLWLSNRLGGEMFSVIFKYENPLIST
;
A
#
# COMPACT_ATOMS: atom_id res chain seq x y z
N ASN A 1 33.01 2.43 -34.31
CA ASN A 1 33.51 3.04 -33.06
C ASN A 1 32.60 2.63 -31.94
N PRO A 2 33.10 2.04 -30.84
CA PRO A 2 32.29 1.74 -29.66
C PRO A 2 31.82 3.01 -28.91
N ASP A 3 32.31 4.18 -29.29
CA ASP A 3 31.98 5.48 -28.67
C ASP A 3 30.82 6.25 -29.35
N GLU A 4 30.14 5.70 -30.36
CA GLU A 4 28.91 6.31 -30.88
C GLU A 4 27.72 5.93 -29.99
N THR A 5 27.67 6.51 -28.80
CA THR A 5 26.41 6.58 -28.04
C THR A 5 25.42 7.38 -28.89
N HIS A 6 24.29 6.78 -29.25
CA HIS A 6 23.35 7.42 -30.18
C HIS A 6 22.57 8.58 -29.52
N TYR A 7 22.79 8.86 -28.23
CA TYR A 7 22.14 9.90 -27.44
C TYR A 7 22.83 10.05 -26.08
N GLU A 8 22.96 11.29 -25.64
CA GLU A 8 23.44 11.63 -24.31
C GLU A 8 22.27 11.56 -23.33
N VAL A 9 22.47 10.95 -22.16
CA VAL A 9 21.49 10.94 -21.08
C VAL A 9 22.12 11.67 -19.91
N ILE A 10 21.46 12.74 -19.50
CA ILE A 10 21.86 13.57 -18.38
C ILE A 10 21.02 13.11 -17.19
N GLU A 11 21.68 12.72 -16.12
CA GLU A 11 21.02 12.53 -14.83
C GLU A 11 20.66 13.90 -14.28
N THR A 12 19.38 14.08 -13.96
CA THR A 12 18.87 15.30 -13.33
C THR A 12 18.37 14.94 -11.95
N ASP A 13 18.86 15.66 -10.94
CA ASP A 13 18.32 15.55 -9.59
C ASP A 13 16.86 16.03 -9.59
N VAL A 14 15.96 15.16 -9.18
CA VAL A 14 14.54 15.48 -8.99
C VAL A 14 14.30 15.54 -7.49
N GLU A 15 14.04 16.73 -6.97
CA GLU A 15 13.60 16.88 -5.59
C GLU A 15 12.19 16.28 -5.45
N SER A 16 12.01 15.42 -4.44
CA SER A 16 10.70 14.87 -4.09
C SER A 16 10.39 15.18 -2.63
N ALA A 17 9.12 15.47 -2.34
CA ALA A 17 8.68 15.76 -0.99
C ALA A 17 8.33 14.46 -0.25
N ARG A 18 8.85 14.34 0.98
CA ARG A 18 8.47 13.29 1.94
C ARG A 18 7.99 13.91 3.23
N LEU A 19 6.88 13.41 3.75
CA LEU A 19 6.37 13.76 5.07
C LEU A 19 6.85 12.75 6.10
N HIS A 20 7.32 13.26 7.23
CA HIS A 20 7.74 12.46 8.38
C HIS A 20 6.82 12.77 9.57
N PHE A 21 6.08 11.77 10.02
CA PHE A 21 5.22 11.87 11.19
C PHE A 21 5.82 11.07 12.34
N ILE A 22 6.13 11.75 13.44
CA ILE A 22 6.86 11.18 14.58
C ILE A 22 6.03 11.34 15.86
N LYS A 23 5.95 10.29 16.67
CA LYS A 23 5.29 10.32 17.99
C LYS A 23 6.30 10.36 19.13
N PHE A 24 5.96 11.12 20.18
CA PHE A 24 6.67 11.11 21.45
C PHE A 24 5.73 11.49 22.60
N GLU A 25 6.08 11.12 23.84
CA GLU A 25 5.28 11.47 25.01
C GLU A 25 5.38 12.97 25.32
N THR A 26 4.23 13.62 25.57
CA THR A 26 4.14 15.08 25.81
C THR A 26 5.03 15.57 26.96
N LYS A 27 5.37 14.73 27.94
CA LYS A 27 6.30 15.07 29.03
C LYS A 27 7.70 15.46 28.52
N HIS A 28 8.06 15.07 27.30
CA HIS A 28 9.34 15.37 26.65
C HIS A 28 9.29 16.57 25.69
N ILE A 29 8.20 17.35 25.66
CA ILE A 29 8.01 18.45 24.71
C ILE A 29 9.16 19.44 24.70
N GLU A 30 9.66 19.90 25.85
CA GLU A 30 10.76 20.87 25.88
C GLU A 30 12.06 20.32 25.27
N SER A 31 12.38 19.04 25.53
CA SER A 31 13.55 18.39 24.95
C SER A 31 13.43 18.28 23.43
N CYS A 32 12.24 17.96 22.93
CA CYS A 32 11.94 17.94 21.50
C CYS A 32 12.12 19.33 20.86
N LEU A 33 11.58 20.39 21.48
CA LEU A 33 11.71 21.75 20.97
C LEU A 33 13.16 22.23 20.93
N ARG A 34 13.97 21.91 21.94
CA ARG A 34 15.41 22.21 21.94
C ARG A 34 16.15 21.44 20.84
N PHE A 35 15.76 20.19 20.60
CA PHE A 35 16.32 19.40 19.50
C PHE A 35 15.98 20.03 18.14
N ILE A 36 14.73 20.43 17.91
CA ILE A 36 14.29 21.11 16.68
C ILE A 36 15.06 22.43 16.52
N GLN A 37 15.14 23.24 17.58
CA GLN A 37 15.87 24.51 17.56
C GLN A 37 17.34 24.33 17.16
N LYS A 38 18.01 23.29 17.68
CA LYS A 38 19.43 23.05 17.44
C LYS A 38 19.73 22.51 16.04
N ASN A 39 18.86 21.66 15.51
CA ASN A 39 19.18 20.86 14.31
C ASN A 39 18.37 21.26 13.06
N LEU A 40 17.18 21.82 13.22
CA LEU A 40 16.25 22.08 12.12
C LEU A 40 15.97 23.57 11.90
N ILE A 41 16.10 24.39 12.95
CA ILE A 41 15.95 25.83 12.83
C ILE A 41 17.28 26.44 12.41
N GLY A 42 17.28 27.09 11.24
CA GLY A 42 18.41 27.86 10.72
C GLY A 42 18.62 29.19 11.48
N SER A 43 18.88 30.28 10.75
CA SER A 43 19.00 31.60 11.39
C SER A 43 17.65 32.12 11.88
N PRO A 44 17.61 32.94 12.95
CA PRO A 44 16.38 33.62 13.40
C PRO A 44 15.69 34.43 12.28
N ASP A 45 16.44 34.90 11.29
CA ASP A 45 15.92 35.62 10.13
C ASP A 45 15.15 34.71 9.16
N PHE A 46 15.57 33.45 8.99
CA PHE A 46 14.86 32.47 8.16
C PHE A 46 13.49 32.09 8.73
N MET A 47 13.31 32.23 10.04
CA MET A 47 12.07 31.89 10.74
C MET A 47 11.12 33.08 10.88
N ARG A 48 11.59 34.30 10.58
CA ARG A 48 10.79 35.51 10.76
C ARG A 48 9.57 35.47 9.84
N GLY A 49 8.38 35.56 10.43
CA GLY A 49 7.11 35.55 9.70
C GLY A 49 6.56 34.15 9.40
N LYS A 50 7.25 33.06 9.78
CA LYS A 50 6.73 31.70 9.67
C LYS A 50 5.90 31.32 10.90
N SER A 51 4.93 30.45 10.70
CA SER A 51 4.10 29.87 11.76
C SER A 51 4.17 28.36 11.76
N ILE A 52 3.94 27.76 12.93
CA ILE A 52 3.68 26.33 13.08
C ILE A 52 2.18 26.15 13.22
N LYS A 53 1.62 25.26 12.40
CA LYS A 53 0.25 24.76 12.59
C LYS A 53 0.23 23.77 13.74
N ALA A 54 -0.55 24.05 14.77
CA ALA A 54 -0.66 23.22 15.95
C ALA A 54 -2.13 23.00 16.31
N THR A 55 -2.48 21.77 16.69
CA THR A 55 -3.85 21.40 17.05
C THR A 55 -3.90 20.67 18.39
N GLY A 56 -5.12 20.41 18.87
CA GLY A 56 -5.40 19.80 20.16
C GLY A 56 -5.13 20.69 21.38
N GLY A 57 -5.47 20.21 22.58
CA GLY A 57 -5.30 20.99 23.82
C GLY A 57 -3.85 21.44 24.10
N GLY A 58 -2.86 20.69 23.58
CA GLY A 58 -1.44 21.05 23.67
C GLY A 58 -1.09 22.35 22.94
N ALA A 59 -1.77 22.68 21.83
CA ALA A 59 -1.55 23.90 21.08
C ALA A 59 -1.80 25.16 21.92
N TYR A 60 -2.76 25.10 22.85
CA TYR A 60 -3.06 26.18 23.80
C TYR A 60 -2.10 26.18 24.99
N LYS A 61 -1.89 25.00 25.59
CA LYS A 61 -1.06 24.86 26.81
C LYS A 61 0.40 25.22 26.59
N TYR A 62 0.95 24.87 25.43
CA TYR A 62 2.38 25.00 25.14
C TYR A 62 2.70 26.12 24.15
N THR A 63 1.73 27.01 23.81
CA THR A 63 1.95 28.14 22.89
C THR A 63 3.19 28.95 23.27
N ASP A 64 3.26 29.40 24.53
CA ASP A 64 4.35 30.26 24.99
C ASP A 64 5.71 29.58 24.92
N VAL A 65 5.77 28.27 25.20
CA VAL A 65 7.01 27.48 25.16
C VAL A 65 7.45 27.31 23.71
N LEU A 66 6.53 26.95 22.80
CA LEU A 66 6.79 26.85 21.37
C LEU A 66 7.36 28.15 20.80
N THR A 67 6.69 29.28 21.04
CA THR A 67 7.10 30.58 20.51
C THR A 67 8.44 31.03 21.11
N LYS A 68 8.64 30.87 22.43
CA LYS A 68 9.90 31.28 23.07
C LYS A 68 11.09 30.42 22.64
N THR A 69 10.90 29.12 22.47
CA THR A 69 11.99 28.19 22.12
C THR A 69 12.30 28.21 20.63
N LEU A 70 11.30 28.22 19.76
CA LEU A 70 11.49 28.11 18.30
C LEU A 70 11.52 29.47 17.59
N GLY A 71 11.03 30.54 18.22
CA GLY A 71 10.91 31.87 17.59
C GLY A 71 9.82 31.94 16.52
N LEU A 72 8.86 31.02 16.55
CA LEU A 72 7.77 30.90 15.57
C LEU A 72 6.42 31.31 16.15
N MET A 73 5.55 31.83 15.28
CA MET A 73 4.13 31.99 15.61
C MET A 73 3.47 30.60 15.67
N VAL A 74 2.41 30.48 16.46
CA VAL A 74 1.64 29.25 16.57
C VAL A 74 0.23 29.52 16.08
N ASP A 75 -0.11 28.93 14.94
CA ASP A 75 -1.46 28.96 14.39
C ASP A 75 -2.22 27.78 14.99
N LYS A 76 -3.26 28.10 15.74
CA LYS A 76 -4.04 27.11 16.49
C LYS A 76 -5.19 26.64 15.61
N GLU A 77 -5.09 25.41 15.16
CA GLU A 77 -6.10 24.78 14.31
C GLU A 77 -7.09 23.97 15.16
N ASN A 78 -8.33 23.84 14.69
CA ASN A 78 -9.38 23.11 15.40
C ASN A 78 -9.08 21.59 15.42
N GLU A 79 -9.10 20.98 16.60
CA GLU A 79 -8.79 19.55 16.78
C GLU A 79 -9.69 18.63 15.96
N MET A 80 -10.99 18.89 15.94
CA MET A 80 -11.94 18.04 15.24
C MET A 80 -11.83 18.21 13.73
N GLU A 81 -11.63 19.43 13.25
CA GLU A 81 -11.44 19.68 11.81
C GLU A 81 -10.16 19.02 11.30
N CYS A 82 -9.04 19.18 12.02
CA CYS A 82 -7.78 18.50 11.68
C CYS A 82 -7.93 16.97 11.74
N LEU A 83 -8.65 16.45 12.73
CA LEU A 83 -8.90 15.02 12.85
C LEU A 83 -9.67 14.48 11.63
N ILE A 84 -10.74 15.15 11.19
CA ILE A 84 -11.51 14.74 10.01
C ILE A 84 -10.66 14.85 8.74
N LYS A 85 -9.98 15.99 8.51
CA LYS A 85 -9.09 16.17 7.36
C LYS A 85 -8.02 15.08 7.28
N GLY A 86 -7.37 14.77 8.41
CA GLY A 86 -6.36 13.72 8.46
C GLY A 86 -6.93 12.32 8.25
N CYS A 87 -8.12 12.04 8.77
CA CYS A 87 -8.83 10.78 8.54
C CYS A 87 -9.16 10.60 7.05
N ASN A 88 -9.76 11.61 6.42
CA ASN A 88 -10.06 11.60 4.99
C ASN A 88 -8.80 11.41 4.14
N PHE A 89 -7.70 12.07 4.53
CA PHE A 89 -6.43 11.96 3.86
C PHE A 89 -5.89 10.52 3.86
N VAL A 90 -5.82 9.86 5.02
CA VAL A 90 -5.27 8.49 5.08
C VAL A 90 -6.19 7.49 4.38
N LEU A 91 -7.51 7.63 4.52
CA LEU A 91 -8.50 6.77 3.85
C LEU A 91 -8.41 6.86 2.32
N ARG A 92 -8.11 8.06 1.78
CA ARG A 92 -7.97 8.26 0.33
C ARG A 92 -6.62 7.81 -0.21
N ASN A 93 -5.54 8.00 0.55
CA ASN A 93 -4.19 7.91 0.01
C ASN A 93 -3.44 6.64 0.40
N ILE A 94 -3.76 6.02 1.54
CA ILE A 94 -3.01 4.88 2.07
C ILE A 94 -3.79 3.59 1.79
N PRO A 95 -3.27 2.69 0.92
CA PRO A 95 -3.85 1.37 0.72
C PRO A 95 -3.86 0.58 2.03
N ASP A 96 -4.86 -0.28 2.22
CA ASP A 96 -5.02 -1.09 3.43
C ASP A 96 -5.03 -0.26 4.73
N GLU A 97 -5.44 1.01 4.69
CA GLU A 97 -5.53 1.86 5.90
C GLU A 97 -6.52 1.31 6.92
N VAL A 98 -7.60 0.69 6.44
CA VAL A 98 -8.70 0.21 7.26
C VAL A 98 -8.63 -1.30 7.44
N PHE A 99 -8.83 -1.74 8.67
CA PHE A 99 -8.91 -3.17 8.97
C PHE A 99 -9.96 -3.53 10.02
N GLU A 100 -10.44 -4.76 9.94
CA GLU A 100 -11.08 -5.47 11.04
C GLU A 100 -10.02 -6.24 11.83
N TYR A 101 -10.19 -6.28 13.16
CA TYR A 101 -9.39 -7.13 14.03
C TYR A 101 -10.27 -8.17 14.74
N SER A 102 -9.86 -9.44 14.66
CA SER A 102 -10.48 -10.55 15.38
C SER A 102 -9.43 -11.50 15.94
N ARG A 103 -9.29 -11.49 17.27
CA ARG A 103 -8.27 -12.24 18.02
C ARG A 103 -8.25 -13.76 17.75
N ASN A 104 -9.40 -14.36 17.46
CA ASN A 104 -9.53 -15.81 17.26
C ASN A 104 -9.73 -16.19 15.79
N ALA A 105 -9.58 -15.23 14.86
CA ALA A 105 -9.66 -15.48 13.44
C ALA A 105 -8.27 -15.79 12.86
N SER A 106 -8.25 -16.52 11.75
CA SER A 106 -7.06 -16.70 10.91
C SER A 106 -7.44 -16.26 9.50
N PRO A 107 -6.99 -15.06 9.07
CA PRO A 107 -6.08 -14.12 9.73
C PRO A 107 -6.74 -13.34 10.86
N GLU A 108 -5.92 -12.78 11.78
CA GLU A 108 -6.41 -11.89 12.85
C GLU A 108 -6.79 -10.50 12.31
N TYR A 109 -6.09 -10.05 11.28
CA TYR A 109 -6.30 -8.78 10.59
C TYR A 109 -6.92 -9.04 9.23
N ARG A 110 -7.99 -8.31 8.91
CA ARG A 110 -8.58 -8.29 7.58
C ARG A 110 -8.61 -6.84 7.10
N PHE A 111 -7.81 -6.54 6.07
CA PHE A 111 -7.76 -5.21 5.47
C PHE A 111 -8.90 -5.03 4.47
N HIS A 112 -9.35 -3.79 4.33
CA HIS A 112 -10.45 -3.41 3.45
C HIS A 112 -10.02 -2.29 2.51
N ASN A 113 -10.33 -2.47 1.23
CA ASN A 113 -10.25 -1.39 0.26
C ASN A 113 -11.30 -0.32 0.57
N ILE A 114 -10.92 0.93 0.37
CA ILE A 114 -11.82 2.07 0.54
C ILE A 114 -12.55 2.31 -0.78
N GLU A 115 -13.88 2.35 -0.70
CA GLU A 115 -14.72 2.70 -1.84
C GLU A 115 -14.38 4.13 -2.33
N PRO A 116 -14.45 4.41 -3.65
CA PRO A 116 -14.21 5.75 -4.17
C PRO A 116 -15.07 6.84 -3.50
N ASN A 117 -16.26 6.48 -3.02
CA ASN A 117 -17.07 7.32 -2.16
C ASN A 117 -17.17 6.73 -0.74
N MET A 118 -16.31 7.19 0.16
CA MET A 118 -16.26 6.72 1.55
C MET A 118 -17.35 7.29 2.47
N TYR A 119 -18.13 8.27 2.01
CA TYR A 119 -19.13 8.97 2.82
C TYR A 119 -20.55 8.37 2.65
N PRO A 120 -21.42 8.48 3.67
CA PRO A 120 -21.16 8.98 5.02
C PRO A 120 -20.54 7.90 5.92
N TYR A 121 -19.82 8.32 6.96
CA TYR A 121 -19.27 7.40 7.96
C TYR A 121 -19.29 8.00 9.37
N LEU A 122 -19.11 7.14 10.37
CA LEU A 122 -18.94 7.54 11.77
C LEU A 122 -17.47 7.42 12.17
N LEU A 123 -16.88 8.48 12.73
CA LEU A 123 -15.56 8.43 13.37
C LEU A 123 -15.71 8.50 14.89
N VAL A 124 -15.18 7.50 15.58
CA VAL A 124 -15.09 7.45 17.04
C VAL A 124 -13.64 7.60 17.43
N ASN A 125 -13.26 8.81 17.88
CA ASN A 125 -11.91 9.11 18.30
C ASN A 125 -11.77 8.93 19.82
N ILE A 126 -10.93 7.96 20.22
CA ILE A 126 -10.70 7.55 21.60
C ILE A 126 -9.33 8.07 22.07
N GLY A 127 -9.35 9.28 22.65
CA GLY A 127 -8.21 9.88 23.33
C GLY A 127 -8.34 9.79 24.85
N SER A 128 -8.09 10.90 25.55
CA SER A 128 -8.36 10.99 26.99
C SER A 128 -9.85 10.78 27.30
N GLY A 129 -10.73 11.37 26.48
CA GLY A 129 -12.15 11.06 26.39
C GLY A 129 -12.50 10.50 25.00
N VAL A 130 -13.78 10.49 24.67
CA VAL A 130 -14.31 9.97 23.40
C VAL A 130 -15.10 11.06 22.69
N SER A 131 -14.84 11.26 21.40
CA SER A 131 -15.66 12.10 20.53
C SER A 131 -16.20 11.28 19.36
N ILE A 132 -17.48 11.48 19.06
CA ILE A 132 -18.21 10.75 18.03
C ILE A 132 -18.65 11.76 16.98
N MET A 133 -18.10 11.60 15.78
CA MET A 133 -18.27 12.50 14.65
C MET A 133 -19.03 11.79 13.53
N LYS A 134 -20.11 12.39 13.05
CA LYS A 134 -20.75 12.00 11.79
C LYS A 134 -20.11 12.80 10.68
N VAL A 135 -19.60 12.14 9.65
CA VAL A 135 -18.95 12.77 8.50
C VAL A 135 -19.78 12.48 7.26
N GLU A 136 -20.32 13.53 6.63
CA GLU A 136 -21.14 13.44 5.43
C GLU A 136 -20.38 13.84 4.16
N SER A 137 -19.36 14.68 4.30
CA SER A 137 -18.43 15.03 3.23
C SER A 137 -17.13 15.59 3.81
N GLU A 138 -16.21 16.00 2.95
CA GLU A 138 -14.95 16.64 3.33
C GLU A 138 -15.16 17.89 4.22
N SER A 139 -16.23 18.65 3.96
CA SER A 139 -16.53 19.91 4.64
C SER A 139 -17.78 19.86 5.52
N SER A 140 -18.54 18.76 5.50
CA SER A 140 -19.75 18.58 6.29
C SER A 140 -19.57 17.46 7.29
N PHE A 141 -19.40 17.83 8.57
CA PHE A 141 -19.32 16.90 9.68
C PHE A 141 -19.86 17.53 10.96
N GLU A 142 -20.33 16.70 11.87
CA GLU A 142 -20.92 17.12 13.13
C GLU A 142 -20.44 16.21 14.28
N ARG A 143 -20.11 16.83 15.42
CA ARG A 143 -19.92 16.09 16.67
C ARG A 143 -21.27 15.74 17.30
N ILE A 144 -21.79 14.58 16.95
CA ILE A 144 -23.09 14.09 17.41
C ILE A 144 -23.06 13.50 18.82
N GLY A 145 -21.87 13.18 19.35
CA GLY A 145 -21.76 12.55 20.67
C GLY A 145 -20.35 12.51 21.25
N GLY A 146 -20.25 11.89 22.42
CA GLY A 146 -19.00 11.59 23.09
C GLY A 146 -19.20 11.09 24.52
N SER A 147 -18.10 10.67 25.14
CA SER A 147 -18.07 10.15 26.51
C SER A 147 -16.81 10.63 27.24
N ALA A 148 -16.91 10.86 28.55
CA ALA A 148 -15.73 11.08 29.38
C ALA A 148 -14.98 9.77 29.69
N PHE A 149 -15.61 8.62 29.44
CA PHE A 149 -15.04 7.29 29.62
C PHE A 149 -14.17 6.89 28.43
N GLY A 150 -13.02 7.55 28.28
CA GLY A 150 -11.98 7.19 27.30
C GLY A 150 -10.72 6.60 27.94
N GLY A 151 -9.60 6.66 27.22
CA GLY A 151 -8.32 6.13 27.68
C GLY A 151 -7.74 6.86 28.91
N GLY A 152 -8.10 8.13 29.10
CA GLY A 152 -7.73 8.90 30.29
C GLY A 152 -8.41 8.38 31.55
N THR A 153 -9.66 7.92 31.43
CA THR A 153 -10.37 7.28 32.55
C THR A 153 -9.77 5.92 32.87
N PHE A 154 -9.45 5.11 31.84
CA PHE A 154 -8.78 3.83 32.03
C PHE A 154 -7.45 4.01 32.78
N TRP A 155 -6.62 4.96 32.32
CA TRP A 155 -5.35 5.24 32.98
C TRP A 155 -5.53 5.77 34.40
N GLY A 156 -6.40 6.77 34.58
CA GLY A 156 -6.62 7.41 35.88
C GLY A 156 -7.14 6.43 36.94
N LEU A 157 -8.17 5.65 36.62
CA LEU A 157 -8.71 4.65 37.55
C LEU A 157 -7.73 3.50 37.75
N GLY A 158 -7.04 3.05 36.70
CA GLY A 158 -6.04 2.00 36.83
C GLY A 158 -4.87 2.41 37.74
N SER A 159 -4.43 3.67 37.70
CA SER A 159 -3.41 4.20 38.62
C SER A 159 -3.90 4.35 40.07
N LEU A 160 -5.22 4.46 40.29
CA LEU A 160 -5.80 4.47 41.63
C LEU A 160 -6.00 3.05 42.19
N LEU A 161 -6.34 2.10 41.32
CA LEU A 161 -6.75 0.75 41.70
C LEU A 161 -5.63 -0.29 41.63
N THR A 162 -4.51 0.02 40.96
CA THR A 162 -3.38 -0.88 40.76
C THR A 162 -2.06 -0.17 41.04
N LYS A 163 -0.95 -0.92 41.10
CA LYS A 163 0.40 -0.36 41.26
C LYS A 163 1.07 0.03 39.94
N ALA A 164 0.38 -0.13 38.81
CA ALA A 164 0.93 0.21 37.50
C ALA A 164 1.26 1.70 37.41
N LYS A 165 2.45 2.01 36.89
CA LYS A 165 3.00 3.37 36.80
C LYS A 165 2.82 4.00 35.42
N GLY A 166 2.36 3.23 34.44
CA GLY A 166 2.17 3.70 33.07
C GLY A 166 0.99 3.02 32.38
N PHE A 167 0.56 3.64 31.29
CA PHE A 167 -0.55 3.16 30.45
C PHE A 167 -0.25 1.75 29.89
N ASP A 168 0.94 1.55 29.32
CA ASP A 168 1.35 0.26 28.73
C ASP A 168 1.43 -0.86 29.79
N GLU A 169 1.94 -0.55 30.99
CA GLU A 169 2.01 -1.50 32.09
C GLU A 169 0.60 -1.93 32.55
N LEU A 170 -0.34 -0.98 32.62
CA LEU A 170 -1.72 -1.26 32.97
C LEU A 170 -2.41 -2.15 31.93
N LEU A 171 -2.11 -1.97 30.65
CA LEU A 171 -2.63 -2.83 29.58
C LEU A 171 -2.01 -4.23 29.58
N GLN A 172 -0.72 -4.33 29.89
CA GLN A 172 -0.07 -5.63 30.10
C GLN A 172 -0.65 -6.39 31.30
N LEU A 173 -1.06 -5.69 32.36
CA LEU A 173 -1.81 -6.28 33.47
C LEU A 173 -3.18 -6.76 33.02
N ALA A 174 -3.93 -5.89 32.31
CA ALA A 174 -5.23 -6.25 31.77
C ALA A 174 -5.13 -7.51 30.91
N GLU A 175 -4.10 -7.64 30.06
CA GLU A 175 -3.92 -8.79 29.18
C GLU A 175 -3.66 -10.12 29.88
N LYS A 176 -3.28 -10.11 31.16
CA LYS A 176 -3.11 -11.32 31.99
C LYS A 176 -4.30 -11.59 32.92
N GLY A 177 -5.18 -10.62 33.10
CA GLY A 177 -6.29 -10.70 34.04
C GLY A 177 -7.50 -11.48 33.53
N ASP A 178 -8.34 -11.91 34.47
CA ASP A 178 -9.64 -12.52 34.25
C ASP A 178 -10.74 -11.68 34.93
N HIS A 179 -11.54 -11.00 34.11
CA HIS A 179 -12.58 -10.10 34.61
C HIS A 179 -13.68 -10.82 35.42
N ARG A 180 -13.84 -12.14 35.25
CA ARG A 180 -14.93 -12.93 35.88
C ARG A 180 -14.81 -13.00 37.39
N GLY A 181 -13.63 -12.72 37.96
CA GLY A 181 -13.44 -12.59 39.40
C GLY A 181 -13.98 -11.28 39.96
N VAL A 182 -14.09 -10.23 39.15
CA VAL A 182 -14.42 -8.86 39.55
C VAL A 182 -15.82 -8.45 39.10
N ASP A 183 -16.22 -8.85 37.89
CA ASP A 183 -17.51 -8.52 37.30
C ASP A 183 -18.61 -9.48 37.71
N MET A 184 -19.83 -8.97 37.84
CA MET A 184 -21.05 -9.78 37.99
C MET A 184 -21.62 -10.10 36.61
N LEU A 185 -21.76 -11.39 36.32
CA LEU A 185 -22.27 -11.92 35.04
C LEU A 185 -23.77 -12.23 35.15
N VAL A 186 -24.45 -12.38 34.01
CA VAL A 186 -25.88 -12.77 33.97
C VAL A 186 -26.12 -14.08 34.73
N LYS A 187 -25.23 -15.07 34.58
CA LYS A 187 -25.34 -16.35 35.31
C LYS A 187 -25.19 -16.22 36.82
N ASP A 188 -24.50 -15.19 37.31
CA ASP A 188 -24.37 -14.94 38.76
C ASP A 188 -25.72 -14.47 39.36
N ILE A 189 -26.62 -13.93 38.52
CA ILE A 189 -27.96 -13.46 38.92
C ILE A 189 -29.01 -14.55 38.65
N TYR A 190 -28.99 -15.18 37.48
CA TYR A 190 -30.06 -16.07 37.00
C TYR A 190 -29.71 -17.57 37.08
N GLY A 191 -28.47 -17.93 37.44
CA GLY A 191 -28.01 -19.31 37.50
C GLY A 191 -27.68 -19.95 36.14
N GLY A 192 -27.72 -19.18 35.05
CA GLY A 192 -27.47 -19.61 33.67
C GLY A 192 -27.79 -18.50 32.67
N ASP A 193 -28.13 -18.88 31.43
CA ASP A 193 -28.64 -17.95 30.42
C ASP A 193 -30.03 -17.41 30.83
N CYS A 194 -30.30 -16.14 30.52
CA CYS A 194 -31.65 -15.58 30.66
C CYS A 194 -32.39 -15.68 29.33
N SER A 195 -32.93 -16.88 29.03
CA SER A 195 -33.56 -17.18 27.74
C SER A 195 -34.78 -16.30 27.41
N GLY A 196 -35.45 -15.74 28.42
CA GLY A 196 -36.60 -14.84 28.22
C GLY A 196 -36.23 -13.46 27.67
N MET A 197 -34.96 -13.07 27.75
CA MET A 197 -34.43 -11.77 27.27
C MET A 197 -33.28 -11.93 26.26
N ASP A 198 -32.98 -13.18 25.85
CA ASP A 198 -31.87 -13.50 24.94
C ASP A 198 -30.50 -13.00 25.45
N LEU A 199 -30.27 -13.11 26.77
CA LEU A 199 -29.00 -12.71 27.40
C LEU A 199 -28.17 -13.95 27.76
N PRO A 200 -26.99 -14.15 27.14
CA PRO A 200 -26.08 -15.22 27.50
C PRO A 200 -25.60 -15.11 28.95
N GLY A 201 -25.40 -16.23 29.64
CA GLY A 201 -24.99 -16.29 31.04
C GLY A 201 -23.61 -15.70 31.30
N ASP A 202 -22.71 -15.73 30.30
CA ASP A 202 -21.37 -15.15 30.37
C ASP A 202 -21.33 -13.64 30.06
N LEU A 203 -22.46 -13.03 29.70
CA LEU A 203 -22.54 -11.58 29.50
C LEU A 203 -22.35 -10.84 30.83
N ILE A 204 -21.59 -9.74 30.82
CA ILE A 204 -21.42 -8.87 31.98
C ILE A 204 -22.76 -8.18 32.26
N ALA A 205 -23.31 -8.41 33.45
CA ALA A 205 -24.51 -7.73 33.93
C ALA A 205 -24.17 -6.44 34.70
N CYS A 206 -23.09 -6.48 35.50
CA CYS A 206 -22.60 -5.31 36.24
C CYS A 206 -21.07 -5.37 36.37
N SER A 207 -20.37 -4.42 35.72
CA SER A 207 -18.92 -4.24 35.90
C SER A 207 -18.60 -3.95 37.37
N PHE A 208 -17.53 -4.56 37.89
CA PHE A 208 -17.14 -4.50 39.31
C PHE A 208 -18.21 -4.97 40.32
N GLY A 209 -19.27 -5.63 39.86
CA GLY A 209 -20.41 -5.99 40.71
C GLY A 209 -20.06 -6.93 41.87
N LYS A 210 -19.01 -7.76 41.76
CA LYS A 210 -18.55 -8.65 42.84
C LYS A 210 -17.75 -7.91 43.92
N ALA A 211 -17.31 -6.69 43.64
CA ALA A 211 -16.62 -5.84 44.61
C ALA A 211 -17.57 -5.04 45.51
N ILE A 212 -18.89 -5.17 45.33
CA ILE A 212 -19.89 -4.51 46.18
C ILE A 212 -19.86 -5.13 47.58
N HIS A 213 -19.43 -4.36 48.56
CA HIS A 213 -19.46 -4.76 49.97
C HIS A 213 -20.76 -4.30 50.62
N THR A 214 -21.45 -5.23 51.30
CA THR A 214 -22.56 -4.91 52.18
C THR A 214 -22.16 -5.15 53.64
N SER A 215 -22.85 -4.51 54.59
CA SER A 215 -22.59 -4.68 56.03
C SER A 215 -22.76 -6.13 56.55
N LYS A 216 -23.22 -7.05 55.70
CA LYS A 216 -23.37 -8.48 56.00
C LYS A 216 -22.16 -9.32 55.56
N ASP A 217 -21.27 -8.80 54.71
CA ASP A 217 -20.10 -9.51 54.21
C ASP A 217 -18.89 -9.32 55.12
N LYS A 218 -18.92 -10.02 56.27
CA LYS A 218 -17.86 -9.92 57.30
C LYS A 218 -16.48 -10.36 56.82
N ASP A 219 -16.42 -11.17 55.76
CA ASP A 219 -15.18 -11.74 55.21
C ASP A 219 -14.71 -11.03 53.92
N PHE A 220 -15.35 -9.92 53.52
CA PHE A 220 -14.93 -9.18 52.33
C PHE A 220 -13.55 -8.56 52.51
N ASN A 221 -12.60 -8.95 51.66
CA ASN A 221 -11.28 -8.35 51.61
C ASN A 221 -11.05 -7.77 50.20
N PRO A 222 -10.95 -6.44 50.03
CA PRO A 222 -10.60 -5.84 48.74
C PRO A 222 -9.30 -6.39 48.15
N GLY A 223 -8.36 -6.83 48.99
CA GLY A 223 -7.09 -7.45 48.58
C GLY A 223 -7.23 -8.87 48.02
N GLN A 224 -8.44 -9.44 47.94
CA GLN A 224 -8.68 -10.74 47.30
C GLN A 224 -8.69 -10.68 45.77
N PHE A 225 -8.95 -9.49 45.19
CA PHE A 225 -8.97 -9.32 43.74
C PHE A 225 -7.56 -9.08 43.22
N ALA A 226 -7.13 -9.84 42.21
CA ALA A 226 -5.85 -9.62 41.59
C ALA A 226 -5.84 -8.29 40.83
N GLU A 227 -4.74 -7.53 40.91
CA GLU A 227 -4.60 -6.25 40.18
C GLU A 227 -4.80 -6.43 38.65
N ALA A 228 -4.40 -7.58 38.11
CA ALA A 228 -4.62 -7.94 36.71
C ALA A 228 -6.12 -8.07 36.37
N ASP A 229 -6.92 -8.69 37.25
CA ASP A 229 -8.37 -8.89 37.04
C ASP A 229 -9.11 -7.55 37.11
N ILE A 230 -8.70 -6.68 38.04
CA ILE A 230 -9.17 -5.30 38.14
C ILE A 230 -8.88 -4.53 36.85
N ALA A 231 -7.65 -4.62 36.35
CA ALA A 231 -7.25 -3.95 35.10
C ALA A 231 -8.04 -4.49 33.89
N ARG A 232 -8.28 -5.81 33.81
CA ARG A 232 -9.11 -6.41 32.75
C ARG A 232 -10.56 -5.92 32.82
N SER A 233 -11.19 -5.99 33.99
CA SER A 233 -12.57 -5.51 34.20
C SER A 233 -12.69 -4.03 33.84
N LEU A 234 -11.73 -3.20 34.25
CA LEU A 234 -11.70 -1.77 33.91
C LEU A 234 -11.65 -1.54 32.40
N LEU A 235 -10.79 -2.29 31.68
CA LEU A 235 -10.69 -2.16 30.24
C LEU A 235 -11.98 -2.60 29.54
N PHE A 236 -12.58 -3.70 29.97
CA PHE A 236 -13.82 -4.23 29.42
C PHE A 236 -14.97 -3.26 29.65
N MET A 237 -15.10 -2.68 30.85
CA MET A 237 -16.11 -1.68 31.16
C MET A 237 -16.04 -0.50 30.19
N ILE A 238 -14.84 0.07 30.00
CA ILE A 238 -14.65 1.24 29.12
C ILE A 238 -14.84 0.86 27.65
N SER A 239 -14.28 -0.26 27.20
CA SER A 239 -14.37 -0.67 25.78
C SER A 239 -15.80 -1.05 25.39
N ASN A 240 -16.54 -1.72 26.27
CA ASN A 240 -17.96 -2.06 26.05
C ASN A 240 -18.84 -0.80 26.03
N ASP A 241 -18.63 0.15 26.94
CA ASP A 241 -19.35 1.44 26.95
C ASP A 241 -19.13 2.19 25.63
N ILE A 242 -17.88 2.29 25.18
CA ILE A 242 -17.53 2.91 23.90
C ILE A 242 -18.22 2.20 22.73
N GLY A 243 -18.11 0.87 22.66
CA GLY A 243 -18.72 0.07 21.59
C GLY A 243 -20.25 0.20 21.56
N GLN A 244 -20.90 0.20 22.73
CA GLN A 244 -22.34 0.35 22.85
C GLN A 244 -22.80 1.75 22.42
N ILE A 245 -22.14 2.82 22.90
CA ILE A 245 -22.48 4.19 22.51
C ILE A 245 -22.26 4.40 21.00
N ALA A 246 -21.14 3.92 20.46
CA ALA A 246 -20.86 3.98 19.02
C ALA A 246 -21.93 3.26 18.20
N CYS A 247 -22.34 2.06 18.62
CA CYS A 247 -23.40 1.29 18.00
C CYS A 247 -24.74 2.03 18.00
N LEU A 248 -25.12 2.64 19.13
CA LEU A 248 -26.35 3.44 19.24
C LEU A 248 -26.34 4.61 18.25
N TYR A 249 -25.27 5.39 18.18
CA TYR A 249 -25.17 6.49 17.22
C TYR A 249 -25.16 6.00 15.76
N ALA A 250 -24.43 4.93 15.45
CA ALA A 250 -24.42 4.35 14.11
C ALA A 250 -25.83 3.93 13.66
N MET A 251 -26.57 3.22 14.52
CA MET A 251 -27.94 2.80 14.24
C MET A 251 -28.91 3.98 14.16
N MET A 252 -28.81 4.98 15.05
CA MET A 252 -29.66 6.17 15.03
C MET A 252 -29.50 6.99 13.74
N HIS A 253 -28.30 7.00 13.16
CA HIS A 253 -28.00 7.71 11.92
C HIS A 253 -27.99 6.83 10.67
N ASN A 254 -28.41 5.56 10.77
CA ASN A 254 -28.42 4.57 9.68
C ASN A 254 -27.07 4.39 8.99
N LEU A 255 -25.98 4.34 9.76
CA LEU A 255 -24.62 4.13 9.27
C LEU A 255 -24.19 2.68 9.52
N GLY A 256 -23.69 2.02 8.47
CA GLY A 256 -23.19 0.64 8.55
C GLY A 256 -21.71 0.53 8.92
N LYS A 257 -20.91 1.60 8.78
CA LYS A 257 -19.47 1.61 9.00
C LYS A 257 -19.09 2.59 10.11
N VAL A 258 -18.28 2.14 11.06
CA VAL A 258 -17.74 2.96 12.14
C VAL A 258 -16.22 2.83 12.18
N TYR A 259 -15.51 3.91 11.90
CA TYR A 259 -14.06 3.98 12.06
C TYR A 259 -13.71 4.37 13.48
N PHE A 260 -12.80 3.62 14.07
CA PHE A 260 -12.25 3.83 15.40
C PHE A 260 -10.83 4.35 15.28
N GLY A 261 -10.57 5.48 15.91
CA GLY A 261 -9.24 6.08 15.98
C GLY A 261 -8.84 6.51 17.39
N GLY A 262 -7.66 7.09 17.50
CA GLY A 262 -7.11 7.60 18.76
C GLY A 262 -6.21 6.63 19.50
N SER A 263 -5.25 7.19 20.26
CA SER A 263 -4.14 6.45 20.84
C SER A 263 -4.51 5.39 21.89
N PHE A 264 -5.76 5.35 22.38
CA PHE A 264 -6.21 4.30 23.29
C PHE A 264 -6.16 2.90 22.64
N LEU A 265 -6.30 2.84 21.32
CA LEU A 265 -6.32 1.60 20.55
C LEU A 265 -4.91 1.12 20.13
N ARG A 266 -3.90 1.99 20.24
CA ARG A 266 -2.56 1.78 19.67
C ARG A 266 -1.95 0.46 20.12
N ALA A 267 -1.81 -0.53 19.23
CA ALA A 267 -1.27 -1.85 19.54
C ALA A 267 -1.99 -2.58 20.71
N HIS A 268 -3.26 -2.22 20.96
CA HIS A 268 -4.05 -2.72 22.08
C HIS A 268 -5.31 -3.43 21.57
N TYR A 269 -5.04 -4.59 20.99
CA TYR A 269 -5.99 -5.48 20.33
C TYR A 269 -7.12 -6.00 21.22
N LEU A 270 -6.92 -6.08 22.53
CA LEU A 270 -7.97 -6.45 23.48
C LEU A 270 -9.11 -5.42 23.49
N SER A 271 -8.77 -4.13 23.43
CA SER A 271 -9.74 -3.04 23.31
C SER A 271 -10.48 -3.13 21.97
N MET A 272 -9.73 -3.32 20.87
CA MET A 272 -10.31 -3.49 19.53
C MET A 272 -11.28 -4.67 19.49
N HIS A 273 -10.86 -5.84 19.97
CA HIS A 273 -11.69 -7.04 20.03
C HIS A 273 -12.98 -6.81 20.84
N THR A 274 -12.87 -6.17 22.01
CA THR A 274 -14.02 -5.90 22.88
C THR A 274 -15.00 -4.93 22.21
N ILE A 275 -14.49 -3.87 21.56
CA ILE A 275 -15.30 -2.91 20.80
C ILE A 275 -16.01 -3.61 19.64
N SER A 276 -15.29 -4.41 18.84
CA SER A 276 -15.87 -5.17 17.72
C SER A 276 -16.95 -6.14 18.20
N PHE A 277 -16.69 -6.86 19.29
CA PHE A 277 -17.67 -7.76 19.91
C PHE A 277 -18.93 -7.00 20.35
N ALA A 278 -18.77 -5.88 21.08
CA ALA A 278 -19.88 -5.07 21.55
C ALA A 278 -20.73 -4.53 20.38
N ILE A 279 -20.10 -3.98 19.34
CA ILE A 279 -20.82 -3.50 18.16
C ILE A 279 -21.57 -4.63 17.47
N ASN A 280 -20.92 -5.76 17.20
CA ASN A 280 -21.55 -6.87 16.51
C ASN A 280 -22.73 -7.44 17.32
N TYR A 281 -22.55 -7.60 18.63
CA TYR A 281 -23.59 -8.08 19.54
C TYR A 281 -24.82 -7.15 19.56
N TRP A 282 -24.62 -5.85 19.78
CA TRP A 282 -25.72 -4.89 19.91
C TRP A 282 -26.39 -4.54 18.57
N SER A 283 -25.63 -4.53 17.48
CA SER A 283 -26.15 -4.23 16.14
C SER A 283 -26.75 -5.46 15.43
N LYS A 284 -26.49 -6.68 15.94
CA LYS A 284 -26.79 -7.95 15.27
C LYS A 284 -26.15 -8.02 13.88
N GLY A 285 -24.89 -7.60 13.78
CA GLY A 285 -24.10 -7.58 12.54
C GLY A 285 -24.48 -6.51 11.52
N LYS A 286 -25.35 -5.55 11.88
CA LYS A 286 -25.73 -4.44 10.97
C LYS A 286 -24.68 -3.34 10.87
N VAL A 287 -23.80 -3.25 11.87
CA VAL A 287 -22.76 -2.22 11.96
C VAL A 287 -21.40 -2.92 12.04
N GLN A 288 -20.46 -2.45 11.25
CA GLN A 288 -19.10 -2.94 11.17
C GLN A 288 -18.16 -2.01 11.94
N ALA A 289 -17.35 -2.58 12.83
CA ALA A 289 -16.30 -1.88 13.55
C ALA A 289 -15.00 -1.97 12.75
N LEU A 290 -14.46 -0.81 12.36
CA LEU A 290 -13.29 -0.67 11.50
C LEU A 290 -12.22 0.15 12.22
N PHE A 291 -10.96 -0.25 12.12
CA PHE A 291 -9.82 0.43 12.75
C PHE A 291 -8.91 1.04 11.70
N LEU A 292 -8.16 2.06 12.09
CA LEU A 292 -7.21 2.78 11.24
C LEU A 292 -5.78 2.39 11.62
N ARG A 293 -4.91 2.19 10.62
CA ARG A 293 -3.48 1.91 10.82
C ARG A 293 -2.71 3.10 11.36
N HIS A 294 -3.12 4.30 10.96
CA HIS A 294 -2.44 5.55 11.27
C HIS A 294 -3.28 6.45 12.20
N GLU A 295 -4.08 5.83 13.06
CA GLU A 295 -5.03 6.47 13.98
C GLU A 295 -4.39 7.52 14.89
N GLY A 296 -3.11 7.32 15.25
CA GLY A 296 -2.37 8.23 16.12
C GLY A 296 -1.81 9.48 15.43
N TYR A 297 -1.94 9.61 14.11
CA TYR A 297 -1.36 10.71 13.32
C TYR A 297 -2.40 11.68 12.72
N LEU A 298 -3.68 11.31 12.73
CA LEU A 298 -4.74 12.00 11.99
C LEU A 298 -4.78 13.52 12.23
N ALA A 299 -4.82 13.97 13.49
CA ALA A 299 -4.89 15.40 13.78
C ALA A 299 -3.60 16.15 13.36
N ALA A 300 -2.42 15.51 13.45
CA ALA A 300 -1.17 16.11 12.99
C ALA A 300 -1.14 16.25 11.46
N ILE A 301 -1.63 15.23 10.74
CA ILE A 301 -1.81 15.26 9.29
C ILE A 301 -2.76 16.40 8.92
N GLY A 302 -3.93 16.52 9.55
CA GLY A 302 -4.87 17.59 9.23
C GLY A 302 -4.36 19.00 9.55
N ALA A 303 -3.55 19.16 10.60
CA ALA A 303 -2.89 20.44 10.90
C ALA A 303 -1.86 20.80 9.82
N PHE A 304 -1.08 19.82 9.36
CA PHE A 304 -0.17 20.00 8.22
C PHE A 304 -0.95 20.37 6.95
N LEU A 305 -2.00 19.63 6.61
CA LEU A 305 -2.83 19.88 5.43
C LEU A 305 -3.49 21.25 5.46
N THR A 306 -3.94 21.73 6.62
CA THR A 306 -4.53 23.08 6.75
C THR A 306 -3.49 24.17 6.48
N GLY A 307 -2.22 23.95 6.82
CA GLY A 307 -1.13 24.82 6.38
C GLY A 307 -0.74 24.64 4.92
N ALA A 308 -0.89 23.42 4.39
CA ALA A 308 -0.56 23.07 3.01
C ALA A 308 -1.66 23.45 2.00
N GLU A 309 -2.88 23.76 2.44
CA GLU A 309 -4.01 24.19 1.59
C GLU A 309 -3.69 25.47 0.79
N GLU A 310 -2.66 26.23 1.18
CA GLU A 310 -2.08 27.32 0.38
C GLU A 310 -1.41 26.83 -0.93
N TYR A 311 -1.22 25.51 -1.10
CA TYR A 311 -0.44 24.88 -2.17
C TYR A 311 -1.23 23.91 -3.09
N ASP A 312 -2.56 23.95 -3.10
CA ASP A 312 -3.42 23.17 -4.03
C ASP A 312 -3.17 21.64 -3.96
N THR A 313 -3.36 21.08 -2.75
CA THR A 313 -3.00 19.69 -2.40
C THR A 313 -3.72 18.61 -3.21
N ASP A 314 -4.83 18.94 -3.88
CA ASP A 314 -5.63 17.99 -4.68
C ASP A 314 -4.94 17.51 -5.96
N LYS A 315 -3.85 18.18 -6.36
CA LYS A 315 -3.02 17.80 -7.52
C LYS A 315 -2.01 16.70 -7.20
N TYR A 316 -1.76 16.43 -5.91
CA TYR A 316 -0.74 15.51 -5.46
C TYR A 316 -1.35 14.18 -5.04
N SER A 317 -0.55 13.13 -5.11
CA SER A 317 -0.90 11.82 -4.53
C SER A 317 0.15 11.39 -3.53
N TRP A 318 -0.27 10.61 -2.55
CA TRP A 318 0.56 10.26 -1.41
C TRP A 318 0.61 8.75 -1.23
N CYS A 319 1.76 8.19 -0.88
CA CYS A 319 1.94 6.77 -0.64
C CYS A 319 2.80 6.53 0.60
N GLU A 320 2.47 5.50 1.38
CA GLU A 320 3.31 5.07 2.49
C GLU A 320 4.69 4.59 1.99
N ASN A 321 5.75 5.03 2.66
CA ASN A 321 7.10 4.54 2.45
C ASN A 321 7.42 3.40 3.44
N TYR A 322 7.53 2.18 2.92
CA TYR A 322 7.80 0.97 3.72
C TYR A 322 9.24 0.89 4.28
N ALA A 323 10.18 1.66 3.74
CA ALA A 323 11.56 1.65 4.23
C ALA A 323 11.67 2.42 5.56
N GLY A 324 11.04 3.59 5.66
CA GLY A 324 11.07 4.45 6.84
C GLY A 324 9.99 4.18 7.88
N SER A 325 8.81 3.70 7.47
CA SER A 325 7.67 3.53 8.39
C SER A 325 7.86 2.40 9.42
N SER A 326 7.25 2.52 10.59
CA SER A 326 7.39 1.54 11.69
C SER A 326 6.44 0.34 11.57
N GLY A 327 5.32 0.49 10.86
CA GLY A 327 4.32 -0.54 10.63
C GLY A 327 3.46 -0.88 11.87
N LEU A 328 2.36 -1.60 11.66
CA LEU A 328 1.54 -2.21 12.70
C LEU A 328 2.33 -3.30 13.44
N SER A 329 2.39 -3.21 14.77
CA SER A 329 3.10 -4.19 15.62
C SER A 329 2.21 -5.38 16.02
N SER A 330 2.81 -6.55 16.29
CA SER A 330 2.09 -7.80 16.61
C SER A 330 1.51 -7.79 18.02
N PRO A 331 0.35 -8.44 18.23
CA PRO A 331 -0.31 -8.55 19.53
C PRO A 331 0.44 -9.42 20.54
N LEU A 332 1.36 -10.28 20.11
CA LEU A 332 2.14 -11.12 21.03
C LEU A 332 3.39 -10.37 21.50
N PRO A 333 3.75 -10.41 22.80
CA PRO A 333 4.99 -9.80 23.28
C PRO A 333 6.18 -10.49 22.61
N ALA A 334 6.66 -9.93 21.50
CA ALA A 334 7.97 -10.26 20.97
C ALA A 334 8.99 -9.83 22.02
N GLN A 335 9.96 -10.70 22.32
CA GLN A 335 11.12 -10.28 23.11
C GLN A 335 11.76 -9.10 22.37
N PRO A 336 12.13 -8.01 23.07
CA PRO A 336 12.69 -6.84 22.42
C PRO A 336 13.98 -7.22 21.69
N ILE A 337 13.91 -7.20 20.35
CA ILE A 337 15.08 -7.35 19.49
C ILE A 337 15.69 -5.95 19.42
N SER A 338 16.76 -5.77 20.21
CA SER A 338 17.64 -4.59 20.28
C SER A 338 17.17 -3.42 21.16
N GLY A 339 18.08 -2.97 22.03
CA GLY A 339 17.88 -1.99 23.11
C GLY A 339 17.91 -0.52 22.68
N ASN A 340 17.49 -0.19 21.45
CA ASN A 340 17.18 1.19 21.08
C ASN A 340 15.66 1.37 21.07
N PRO A 341 15.11 2.38 21.75
CA PRO A 341 13.69 2.68 21.64
C PRO A 341 13.38 3.06 20.19
N MET A 342 12.68 2.17 19.48
CA MET A 342 12.22 2.45 18.13
C MET A 342 11.18 3.57 18.22
N ILE A 343 11.47 4.71 17.61
CA ILE A 343 10.51 5.82 17.53
C ILE A 343 9.47 5.44 16.48
N ASP A 344 8.21 5.38 16.88
CA ASP A 344 7.09 5.11 15.98
C ASP A 344 6.95 6.27 14.98
N GLN A 345 7.13 5.93 13.71
CA GLN A 345 7.22 6.86 12.61
C GLN A 345 6.42 6.38 11.41
N LEU A 346 5.75 7.31 10.75
CA LEU A 346 5.11 7.15 9.44
C LEU A 346 5.82 8.07 8.44
N GLU A 347 6.29 7.49 7.34
CA GLU A 347 6.82 8.23 6.20
C GLU A 347 5.86 8.13 5.01
N ILE A 348 5.55 9.26 4.38
CA ILE A 348 4.66 9.34 3.23
C ILE A 348 5.37 10.08 2.11
N ASP A 349 5.57 9.41 0.97
CA ASP A 349 6.13 10.00 -0.24
C ASP A 349 5.03 10.71 -1.04
N CYS A 350 5.38 11.89 -1.58
CA CYS A 350 4.53 12.67 -2.47
C CYS A 350 4.85 12.39 -3.94
N THR A 351 3.83 12.42 -4.79
CA THR A 351 3.96 12.51 -6.25
C THR A 351 3.22 13.73 -6.78
N ASP A 352 3.80 14.42 -7.76
CA ASP A 352 3.30 15.69 -8.33
C ASP A 352 2.08 15.55 -9.26
N TRP A 353 1.46 14.38 -9.28
CA TRP A 353 0.30 14.08 -10.11
C TRP A 353 -0.78 13.36 -9.32
N GLN A 354 -2.01 13.48 -9.82
CA GLN A 354 -3.18 12.83 -9.26
C GLN A 354 -3.28 11.38 -9.75
N LEU A 355 -3.48 10.47 -8.81
CA LEU A 355 -3.74 9.05 -9.03
C LEU A 355 -5.23 8.78 -8.79
N VAL A 356 -5.85 8.08 -9.73
CA VAL A 356 -7.28 7.75 -9.75
C VAL A 356 -7.49 6.30 -10.15
N HIS A 357 -8.68 5.77 -9.90
CA HIS A 357 -9.01 4.42 -10.38
C HIS A 357 -9.03 4.37 -11.91
N CYS A 358 -8.55 3.28 -12.48
CA CYS A 358 -8.64 3.03 -13.91
C CYS A 358 -10.12 2.96 -14.33
N PRO A 359 -10.55 3.76 -15.34
CA PRO A 359 -11.96 3.86 -15.72
C PRO A 359 -12.49 2.55 -16.34
N LEU A 360 -11.58 1.68 -16.80
CA LEU A 360 -11.89 0.41 -17.44
C LEU A 360 -12.17 -0.71 -16.44
N LEU A 361 -11.89 -0.54 -15.13
CA LEU A 361 -12.23 -1.54 -14.11
C LEU A 361 -13.75 -1.72 -14.04
N LYS A 362 -14.19 -2.99 -13.95
CA LYS A 362 -15.62 -3.34 -13.88
C LYS A 362 -16.24 -2.84 -12.57
N GLU A 363 -15.69 -3.28 -11.44
CA GLU A 363 -16.10 -2.88 -10.09
C GLU A 363 -14.88 -2.35 -9.30
N PRO A 364 -14.61 -1.04 -9.35
CA PRO A 364 -13.42 -0.47 -8.69
C PRO A 364 -13.35 -0.73 -7.17
N ALA A 365 -14.50 -0.87 -6.49
CA ALA A 365 -14.56 -1.12 -5.05
C ALA A 365 -14.15 -2.55 -4.66
N GLU A 366 -14.31 -3.52 -5.56
CA GLU A 366 -13.95 -4.93 -5.34
C GLU A 366 -12.60 -5.30 -5.95
N TYR A 367 -11.99 -4.36 -6.68
CA TYR A 367 -10.72 -4.58 -7.34
C TYR A 367 -9.60 -4.80 -6.32
N VAL A 368 -8.95 -5.96 -6.42
CA VAL A 368 -7.73 -6.29 -5.67
C VAL A 368 -6.60 -6.46 -6.68
N PRO A 369 -5.55 -5.62 -6.64
CA PRO A 369 -4.46 -5.72 -7.60
C PRO A 369 -3.73 -7.06 -7.47
N ASP A 370 -3.42 -7.50 -6.25
CA ASP A 370 -2.52 -8.62 -5.99
C ASP A 370 -3.20 -9.99 -6.17
N THR A 371 -2.51 -10.90 -6.86
CA THR A 371 -3.02 -12.27 -7.12
C THR A 371 -2.86 -13.20 -5.91
N ILE A 372 -1.86 -12.95 -5.05
CA ILE A 372 -1.55 -13.78 -3.88
C ILE A 372 -1.38 -12.88 -2.66
N ASP A 373 -2.18 -13.13 -1.63
CA ASP A 373 -2.04 -12.55 -0.30
C ASP A 373 -1.13 -13.43 0.57
N LEU A 374 0.09 -12.95 0.81
CA LEU A 374 1.10 -13.63 1.63
C LEU A 374 0.82 -13.49 3.13
N THR A 375 -0.11 -12.63 3.57
CA THR A 375 -0.58 -12.62 4.96
C THR A 375 -1.37 -13.90 5.26
N LEU A 376 -2.16 -14.37 4.30
CA LEU A 376 -2.98 -15.59 4.42
C LEU A 376 -2.22 -16.86 4.08
N ASP A 377 -1.30 -16.79 3.13
CA ASP A 377 -0.61 -17.96 2.58
C ASP A 377 0.79 -18.10 3.17
N ALA A 378 0.91 -18.85 4.26
CA ALA A 378 2.17 -19.03 4.98
C ALA A 378 3.27 -19.70 4.13
N ASP A 379 2.89 -20.67 3.28
CA ASP A 379 3.84 -21.38 2.42
C ASP A 379 4.39 -20.46 1.32
N ALA A 380 3.50 -19.66 0.68
CA ALA A 380 3.91 -18.64 -0.27
C ALA A 380 4.78 -17.57 0.40
N ARG A 381 4.39 -17.12 1.59
CA ARG A 381 5.12 -16.11 2.35
C ARG A 381 6.55 -16.55 2.63
N GLU A 382 6.73 -17.75 3.17
CA GLU A 382 8.05 -18.28 3.48
C GLU A 382 8.90 -18.39 2.21
N TYR A 383 8.32 -18.93 1.13
CA TYR A 383 9.00 -19.02 -0.16
C TYR A 383 9.49 -17.66 -0.67
N TRP A 384 8.59 -16.67 -0.72
CA TRP A 384 8.92 -15.35 -1.26
C TRP A 384 9.94 -14.63 -0.40
N LEU A 385 9.77 -14.61 0.94
CA LEU A 385 10.73 -13.99 1.83
C LEU A 385 12.14 -14.56 1.64
N VAL A 386 12.27 -15.89 1.57
CA VAL A 386 13.56 -16.56 1.29
C VAL A 386 14.09 -16.21 -0.11
N CYS A 387 13.21 -16.08 -1.11
CA CYS A 387 13.61 -15.64 -2.44
C CYS A 387 14.20 -14.22 -2.43
N PHE A 388 13.56 -13.27 -1.75
CA PHE A 388 14.04 -11.90 -1.63
C PHE A 388 15.32 -11.79 -0.79
N GLU A 389 15.44 -12.55 0.31
CA GLU A 389 16.65 -12.63 1.12
C GLU A 389 17.84 -13.13 0.29
N ASN A 390 17.66 -14.20 -0.50
CA ASN A 390 18.72 -14.76 -1.33
C ASN A 390 19.09 -13.88 -2.52
N ALA A 391 18.17 -13.02 -2.99
CA ALA A 391 18.41 -12.14 -4.13
C ALA A 391 19.10 -10.82 -3.74
N ILE A 392 19.16 -10.47 -2.45
CA ILE A 392 19.64 -9.14 -2.01
C ILE A 392 21.07 -8.83 -2.46
N ASP A 393 21.96 -9.82 -2.45
CA ASP A 393 23.37 -9.62 -2.81
C ASP A 393 23.53 -9.17 -4.25
N LYS A 394 22.72 -9.72 -5.15
CA LYS A 394 22.67 -9.29 -6.54
C LYS A 394 22.25 -7.81 -6.67
N PHE A 395 21.25 -7.38 -5.91
CA PHE A 395 20.80 -5.99 -5.94
C PHE A 395 21.85 -5.04 -5.36
N VAL A 396 22.55 -5.45 -4.30
CA VAL A 396 23.68 -4.71 -3.70
C VAL A 396 24.80 -4.53 -4.73
N GLU A 397 25.19 -5.60 -5.42
CA GLU A 397 26.23 -5.53 -6.46
C GLU A 397 25.82 -4.60 -7.60
N ARG A 398 24.56 -4.68 -8.05
CA ARG A 398 24.05 -3.81 -9.11
C ARG A 398 24.00 -2.34 -8.67
N ALA A 399 23.58 -2.05 -7.44
CA ALA A 399 23.58 -0.72 -6.85
C ALA A 399 25.00 -0.13 -6.82
N ILE A 400 26.00 -0.90 -6.35
CA ILE A 400 27.41 -0.47 -6.34
C ILE A 400 27.91 -0.18 -7.76
N GLN A 401 27.63 -1.07 -8.72
CA GLN A 401 28.05 -0.90 -10.12
C GLN A 401 27.46 0.36 -10.75
N SER A 402 26.22 0.71 -10.43
CA SER A 402 25.55 1.90 -10.97
C SER A 402 26.26 3.21 -10.58
N GLN A 403 27.01 3.22 -9.48
CA GLN A 403 27.67 4.41 -8.93
C GLN A 403 29.13 4.14 -8.57
N ILE A 404 29.86 3.43 -9.45
CA ILE A 404 31.27 3.04 -9.22
C ILE A 404 32.21 4.24 -8.97
N HIS A 405 31.82 5.44 -9.40
CA HIS A 405 32.58 6.68 -9.21
C HIS A 405 32.37 7.33 -7.82
N HIS A 406 31.39 6.89 -7.04
CA HIS A 406 31.13 7.40 -5.69
C HIS A 406 31.88 6.59 -4.64
N SER A 407 32.76 7.25 -3.86
CA SER A 407 33.62 6.60 -2.87
C SER A 407 32.86 5.92 -1.73
N ASP A 408 31.64 6.34 -1.45
CA ASP A 408 30.79 5.88 -0.36
C ASP A 408 29.69 4.89 -0.81
N ALA A 409 29.62 4.55 -2.11
CA ALA A 409 28.63 3.61 -2.64
C ALA A 409 28.64 2.25 -1.93
N HIS A 410 29.82 1.68 -1.66
CA HIS A 410 29.94 0.43 -0.91
C HIS A 410 29.37 0.52 0.52
N GLN A 411 29.56 1.67 1.18
CA GLN A 411 29.05 1.88 2.54
C GLN A 411 27.53 2.01 2.52
N ARG A 412 26.96 2.82 1.62
CA ARG A 412 25.50 2.95 1.46
C ARG A 412 24.86 1.61 1.14
N ALA A 413 25.43 0.85 0.20
CA ALA A 413 24.92 -0.46 -0.21
C ALA A 413 24.95 -1.49 0.93
N LYS A 414 25.94 -1.43 1.82
CA LYS A 414 25.98 -2.25 3.04
C LYS A 414 24.82 -1.92 3.99
N ILE A 415 24.58 -0.63 4.25
CA ILE A 415 23.50 -0.19 5.14
C ILE A 415 22.13 -0.52 4.53
N PHE A 416 21.97 -0.34 3.22
CA PHE A 416 20.82 -0.81 2.45
C PHE A 416 20.53 -2.28 2.70
N LYS A 417 21.53 -3.16 2.53
CA LYS A 417 21.39 -4.60 2.76
C LYS A 417 20.92 -4.91 4.17
N GLU A 418 21.58 -4.32 5.17
CA GLU A 418 21.25 -4.54 6.59
C GLU A 418 19.81 -4.09 6.91
N LYS A 419 19.41 -2.91 6.42
CA LYS A 419 18.05 -2.39 6.61
C LYS A 419 17.01 -3.27 5.93
N TYR A 420 17.21 -3.62 4.67
CA TYR A 420 16.26 -4.43 3.90
C TYR A 420 16.06 -5.83 4.51
N LEU A 421 17.15 -6.51 4.90
CA LEU A 421 17.07 -7.81 5.57
C LEU A 421 16.35 -7.72 6.92
N SER A 422 16.61 -6.67 7.71
CA SER A 422 15.89 -6.42 8.96
C SER A 422 14.37 -6.29 8.72
N ARG A 423 13.97 -5.59 7.66
CA ARG A 423 12.55 -5.46 7.28
C ARG A 423 11.92 -6.77 6.83
N LEU A 424 12.62 -7.59 6.05
CA LEU A 424 12.11 -8.92 5.66
C LEU A 424 11.89 -9.82 6.89
N GLN A 425 12.80 -9.78 7.86
CA GLN A 425 12.66 -10.51 9.13
C GLN A 425 11.47 -9.98 9.97
N HIS A 426 11.25 -8.68 9.97
CA HIS A 426 10.07 -8.09 10.57
C HIS A 426 8.79 -8.61 9.91
N LEU A 427 8.68 -8.57 8.58
CA LEU A 427 7.51 -9.05 7.83
C LEU A 427 7.28 -10.56 7.94
N ARG A 428 8.34 -11.34 8.16
CA ARG A 428 8.24 -12.78 8.47
C ARG A 428 7.44 -13.03 9.75
N SER A 429 7.68 -12.21 10.77
CA SER A 429 7.01 -12.30 12.07
C SER A 429 5.71 -11.49 12.15
N HIS A 430 5.58 -10.47 11.30
CA HIS A 430 4.52 -9.48 11.29
C HIS A 430 4.02 -9.24 9.86
N PRO A 431 3.37 -10.22 9.21
CA PRO A 431 2.98 -10.13 7.80
C PRO A 431 1.82 -9.16 7.53
N PHE A 432 1.37 -8.41 8.54
CA PHE A 432 0.32 -7.39 8.44
C PHE A 432 0.86 -5.98 8.74
N ALA A 433 2.18 -5.83 8.94
CA ALA A 433 2.78 -4.58 9.42
C ALA A 433 2.47 -3.38 8.52
N TYR A 434 2.37 -3.59 7.20
CA TYR A 434 2.09 -2.53 6.24
C TYR A 434 0.81 -2.76 5.44
N GLY A 435 -0.20 -3.38 6.06
CA GLY A 435 -1.36 -3.90 5.32
C GLY A 435 -1.16 -5.36 4.93
N SER A 436 -1.84 -5.80 3.88
CA SER A 436 -1.68 -7.14 3.33
C SER A 436 -0.26 -7.28 2.76
N LEU A 437 0.47 -8.32 3.17
CA LEU A 437 1.78 -8.63 2.62
C LEU A 437 1.58 -9.29 1.26
N THR A 438 2.18 -8.71 0.23
CA THR A 438 2.11 -9.24 -1.13
C THR A 438 3.49 -9.25 -1.79
N VAL A 439 3.60 -9.87 -2.96
CA VAL A 439 4.84 -9.78 -3.75
C VAL A 439 5.11 -8.33 -4.16
N ARG A 440 4.07 -7.56 -4.50
CA ARG A 440 4.17 -6.13 -4.81
C ARG A 440 4.71 -5.34 -3.62
N SER A 441 4.18 -5.51 -2.41
CA SER A 441 4.67 -4.76 -1.24
C SER A 441 6.15 -5.06 -0.94
N LEU A 442 6.62 -6.29 -1.20
CA LEU A 442 8.04 -6.65 -1.07
C LEU A 442 8.92 -5.98 -2.13
N LEU A 443 8.43 -5.91 -3.38
CA LEU A 443 9.11 -5.20 -4.47
C LEU A 443 9.17 -3.69 -4.19
N ASP A 444 8.06 -3.08 -3.80
CA ASP A 444 7.97 -1.66 -3.45
C ASP A 444 8.91 -1.31 -2.30
N MET A 445 8.95 -2.15 -1.26
CA MET A 445 9.87 -1.98 -0.13
C MET A 445 11.34 -1.98 -0.57
N ARG A 446 11.72 -2.83 -1.54
CA ARG A 446 13.08 -2.84 -2.09
C ARG A 446 13.40 -1.51 -2.78
N GLU A 447 12.50 -1.02 -3.63
CA GLU A 447 12.69 0.25 -4.34
C GLU A 447 12.77 1.44 -3.37
N HIS A 448 11.92 1.45 -2.34
CA HIS A 448 11.97 2.45 -1.27
C HIS A 448 13.31 2.42 -0.52
N CYS A 449 13.81 1.24 -0.18
CA CYS A 449 15.12 1.09 0.47
C CYS A 449 16.28 1.52 -0.46
N LEU A 450 16.25 1.17 -1.74
CA LEU A 450 17.28 1.61 -2.70
C LEU A 450 17.31 3.14 -2.82
N THR A 451 16.14 3.76 -2.97
CA THR A 451 15.99 5.22 -3.06
C THR A 451 16.49 5.92 -1.80
N GLU A 452 16.17 5.40 -0.60
CA GLU A 452 16.62 5.98 0.67
C GLU A 452 18.14 6.01 0.81
N PHE A 453 18.86 5.08 0.18
CA PHE A 453 20.32 5.02 0.19
C PHE A 453 20.96 5.53 -1.11
N ASP A 454 20.27 6.45 -1.80
CA ASP A 454 20.71 7.15 -3.00
C ASP A 454 21.05 6.24 -4.18
N PHE A 455 20.30 5.15 -4.40
CA PHE A 455 20.38 4.30 -5.59
C PHE A 455 19.08 4.35 -6.40
N PRO A 456 18.77 5.45 -7.10
CA PRO A 456 17.47 5.67 -7.73
C PRO A 456 17.22 4.83 -9.00
N ASP A 457 18.26 4.44 -9.74
CA ASP A 457 18.15 3.54 -10.89
C ASP A 457 19.40 2.68 -11.07
N PRO A 458 19.51 1.54 -10.35
CA PRO A 458 20.65 0.64 -10.49
C PRO A 458 20.81 0.01 -11.89
N TYR A 459 19.76 0.05 -12.73
CA TYR A 459 19.72 -0.65 -14.02
C TYR A 459 19.85 0.29 -15.22
N LEU A 460 19.98 1.60 -15.01
CA LEU A 460 20.03 2.61 -16.06
C LEU A 460 21.01 2.26 -17.20
N GLN A 461 22.25 1.89 -16.85
CA GLN A 461 23.27 1.53 -17.85
C GLN A 461 22.90 0.26 -18.61
N GLN A 462 22.36 -0.75 -17.92
CA GLN A 462 21.91 -2.01 -18.53
C GLN A 462 20.75 -1.76 -19.51
N LYS A 463 19.74 -0.99 -19.08
CA LYS A 463 18.60 -0.58 -19.93
C LYS A 463 19.07 0.11 -21.20
N ARG A 464 20.04 1.03 -21.10
CA ARG A 464 20.59 1.73 -22.28
C ARG A 464 21.23 0.76 -23.27
N LEU A 465 22.10 -0.13 -22.78
CA LEU A 465 22.78 -1.12 -23.62
C LEU A 465 21.78 -2.02 -24.36
N GLU A 466 20.79 -2.54 -23.63
CA GLU A 466 19.77 -3.42 -24.20
C GLU A 466 18.86 -2.69 -25.20
N ASN A 467 18.47 -1.44 -24.90
CA ASN A 467 17.71 -0.59 -25.81
C ASN A 467 18.46 -0.37 -27.14
N GLU A 468 19.77 -0.07 -27.09
CA GLU A 468 20.56 0.14 -28.29
C GLU A 468 20.72 -1.13 -29.14
N LEU A 469 20.95 -2.28 -28.49
CA LEU A 469 21.01 -3.57 -29.17
C LEU A 469 19.67 -3.91 -29.83
N ALA A 470 18.57 -3.73 -29.12
CA ALA A 470 17.24 -4.04 -29.63
C ALA A 470 16.85 -3.12 -30.81
N LEU A 471 17.16 -1.82 -30.74
CA LEU A 471 16.91 -0.88 -31.85
C LEU A 471 17.63 -1.29 -33.13
N LYS A 472 18.88 -1.79 -33.03
CA LYS A 472 19.64 -2.29 -34.19
C LYS A 472 18.97 -3.49 -34.86
N MET A 473 18.22 -4.29 -34.10
CA MET A 473 17.55 -5.50 -34.59
C MET A 473 16.12 -5.24 -35.08
N LEU A 474 15.49 -4.14 -34.67
CA LEU A 474 14.07 -3.86 -34.92
C LEU A 474 13.70 -3.92 -36.41
N LYS A 475 14.50 -3.29 -37.28
CA LYS A 475 14.21 -3.25 -38.71
C LYS A 475 14.21 -4.66 -39.34
N SER A 476 15.25 -5.45 -39.07
CA SER A 476 15.35 -6.84 -39.53
C SER A 476 14.19 -7.69 -39.00
N ARG A 477 13.81 -7.50 -37.73
CA ARG A 477 12.66 -8.19 -37.13
C ARG A 477 11.35 -7.87 -37.85
N LEU A 478 11.06 -6.60 -38.11
CA LEU A 478 9.85 -6.19 -38.83
C LEU A 478 9.84 -6.72 -40.27
N ASP A 479 10.98 -6.69 -40.96
CA ASP A 479 11.10 -7.21 -42.32
C ASP A 479 10.82 -8.73 -42.34
N SER A 480 11.34 -9.49 -41.37
CA SER A 480 11.04 -10.93 -41.22
C SER A 480 9.57 -11.22 -40.92
N LEU A 481 8.90 -10.37 -40.13
CA LEU A 481 7.48 -10.53 -39.82
C LEU A 481 6.61 -10.25 -41.06
N ASN A 482 7.06 -9.36 -41.94
CA ASN A 482 6.31 -9.00 -43.15
C ASN A 482 6.43 -10.05 -44.27
N THR A 483 7.34 -11.04 -44.15
CA THR A 483 7.42 -12.16 -45.11
C THR A 483 6.45 -13.31 -44.79
N LEU A 484 5.90 -13.34 -43.57
CA LEU A 484 4.96 -14.37 -43.12
C LEU A 484 3.56 -14.10 -43.65
N ASP A 485 2.72 -15.14 -43.73
CA ASP A 485 1.30 -14.95 -43.96
C ASP A 485 0.63 -14.24 -42.77
N TRP A 486 -0.64 -13.84 -42.92
CA TRP A 486 -1.31 -13.04 -41.88
C TRP A 486 -1.39 -13.77 -40.54
N GLU A 487 -1.74 -15.06 -40.54
CA GLU A 487 -1.99 -15.81 -39.31
C GLU A 487 -0.67 -16.16 -38.62
N GLU A 488 0.31 -16.67 -39.37
CA GLU A 488 1.68 -16.91 -38.92
C GLU A 488 2.32 -15.65 -38.34
N LYS A 489 2.08 -14.50 -38.98
CA LYS A 489 2.57 -13.22 -38.50
C LYS A 489 1.96 -12.84 -37.15
N GLN A 490 0.64 -12.95 -36.97
CA GLN A 490 0.01 -12.61 -35.70
C GLN A 490 0.50 -13.52 -34.57
N ILE A 491 0.66 -14.82 -34.84
CA ILE A 491 1.26 -15.77 -33.88
C ILE A 491 2.69 -15.34 -33.54
N ALA A 492 3.52 -15.08 -34.55
CA ALA A 492 4.92 -14.71 -34.36
C ALA A 492 5.10 -13.38 -33.61
N VAL A 493 4.14 -12.46 -33.73
CA VAL A 493 4.07 -11.18 -33.00
C VAL A 493 3.70 -11.42 -31.53
N VAL A 494 2.70 -12.24 -31.22
CA VAL A 494 2.34 -12.58 -29.83
C VAL A 494 3.46 -13.36 -29.14
N GLU A 495 4.07 -14.33 -29.82
CA GLU A 495 5.27 -14.99 -29.31
C GLU A 495 6.44 -14.01 -29.12
N GLY A 496 6.51 -12.97 -29.95
CA GLY A 496 7.51 -11.91 -29.81
C GLY A 496 7.30 -11.09 -28.54
N LEU A 497 6.04 -10.75 -28.24
CA LEU A 497 5.64 -10.09 -26.99
C LEU A 497 6.08 -10.93 -25.78
N LEU A 498 5.75 -12.21 -25.77
CA LEU A 498 6.08 -13.14 -24.68
C LEU A 498 7.59 -13.41 -24.56
N ALA A 499 8.30 -13.56 -25.67
CA ALA A 499 9.76 -13.76 -25.67
C ALA A 499 10.50 -12.50 -25.20
N GLY A 500 9.99 -11.33 -25.58
CA GLY A 500 10.47 -10.04 -25.08
C GLY A 500 10.41 -9.98 -23.56
N ASN A 501 9.29 -10.41 -22.97
CA ASN A 501 9.13 -10.45 -21.52
C ASN A 501 10.17 -11.34 -20.81
N MET A 502 10.83 -12.27 -21.49
CA MET A 502 11.89 -13.09 -20.85
C MET A 502 13.13 -12.29 -20.46
N PHE A 503 13.29 -11.03 -20.88
CA PHE A 503 14.43 -10.18 -20.54
C PHE A 503 14.15 -9.38 -19.26
N ASP A 504 14.11 -10.10 -18.14
CA ASP A 504 13.73 -9.57 -16.82
C ASP A 504 14.85 -9.82 -15.81
N TRP A 505 15.47 -8.72 -15.36
CA TRP A 505 16.55 -8.77 -14.39
C TRP A 505 16.06 -8.94 -12.95
N GLY A 506 14.77 -8.79 -12.67
CA GLY A 506 14.17 -9.13 -11.38
C GLY A 506 14.09 -10.64 -11.15
N ALA A 507 13.92 -11.42 -12.21
CA ALA A 507 13.82 -12.87 -12.12
C ALA A 507 15.18 -13.58 -11.98
N LYS A 508 15.35 -14.35 -10.89
CA LYS A 508 16.62 -15.02 -10.53
C LYS A 508 17.16 -15.93 -11.65
N GLU A 509 16.33 -16.86 -12.13
CA GLU A 509 16.75 -17.86 -13.12
C GLU A 509 17.06 -17.24 -14.49
N VAL A 510 16.28 -16.22 -14.86
CA VAL A 510 16.47 -15.48 -16.12
C VAL A 510 17.77 -14.68 -16.08
N ALA A 511 18.01 -13.92 -15.02
CA ALA A 511 19.23 -13.15 -14.90
C ALA A 511 20.49 -14.02 -14.95
N LYS A 512 20.45 -15.22 -14.34
CA LYS A 512 21.55 -16.18 -14.45
C LYS A 512 21.80 -16.63 -15.89
N ILE A 513 20.74 -16.87 -16.66
CA ILE A 513 20.86 -17.20 -18.09
C ILE A 513 21.50 -16.02 -18.85
N MET A 514 21.03 -14.80 -18.62
CA MET A 514 21.54 -13.59 -19.26
C MET A 514 23.01 -13.28 -18.89
N GLU A 515 23.44 -13.61 -17.68
CA GLU A 515 24.84 -13.41 -17.24
C GLU A 515 25.81 -14.48 -17.78
N THR A 516 25.33 -15.70 -18.05
CA THR A 516 26.19 -16.87 -18.34
C THR A 516 26.17 -17.34 -19.79
N SER A 517 25.28 -16.81 -20.62
CA SER A 517 25.10 -17.27 -22.01
C SER A 517 24.87 -16.11 -22.98
N ASP A 518 25.10 -16.35 -24.27
CA ASP A 518 24.74 -15.45 -25.36
C ASP A 518 23.21 -15.53 -25.60
N PHE A 519 22.45 -15.03 -24.62
CA PHE A 519 21.00 -15.12 -24.59
C PHE A 519 20.38 -13.99 -25.40
N GLY A 520 19.95 -14.30 -26.62
CA GLY A 520 19.28 -13.37 -27.54
C GLY A 520 17.78 -13.64 -27.67
N PHE A 521 17.13 -12.80 -28.49
CA PHE A 521 15.68 -12.85 -28.70
C PHE A 521 15.21 -14.17 -29.31
N THR A 522 16.05 -14.82 -30.12
CA THR A 522 15.76 -16.13 -30.71
C THR A 522 15.79 -17.23 -29.65
N GLU A 523 16.78 -17.22 -28.78
CA GLU A 523 16.94 -18.16 -27.68
C GLU A 523 15.79 -18.03 -26.68
N ALA A 524 15.34 -16.80 -26.41
CA ALA A 524 14.15 -16.53 -25.61
C ALA A 524 12.91 -17.19 -26.22
N LYS A 525 12.64 -17.00 -27.52
CA LYS A 525 11.54 -17.69 -28.21
C LYS A 525 11.60 -19.21 -28.09
N MET A 526 12.80 -19.80 -28.22
CA MET A 526 12.98 -21.26 -28.13
C MET A 526 12.73 -21.81 -26.71
N LYS A 527 12.86 -20.99 -25.67
CA LYS A 527 12.60 -21.39 -24.28
C LYS A 527 11.14 -21.29 -23.87
N LEU A 528 10.29 -20.59 -24.64
CA LEU A 528 8.86 -20.51 -24.35
C LEU A 528 8.23 -21.91 -24.38
N GLN A 529 7.25 -22.12 -23.51
CA GLN A 529 6.40 -23.30 -23.57
C GLN A 529 5.80 -23.46 -24.97
N ALA A 530 5.91 -24.66 -25.54
CA ALA A 530 5.20 -25.00 -26.77
C ALA A 530 3.69 -25.05 -26.51
N ARG A 531 2.88 -24.61 -27.48
CA ARG A 531 1.42 -24.65 -27.34
C ARG A 531 0.91 -26.10 -27.18
N PRO A 532 -0.15 -26.36 -26.39
CA PRO A 532 -0.96 -25.36 -25.68
C PRO A 532 -0.21 -24.76 -24.48
N TRP A 533 -0.30 -23.44 -24.36
CA TRP A 533 0.22 -22.71 -23.20
C TRP A 533 -0.59 -23.00 -21.93
N LEU A 534 -0.03 -22.66 -20.77
CA LEU A 534 -0.71 -22.81 -19.48
C LEU A 534 -2.06 -22.08 -19.45
N VAL A 535 -2.10 -20.87 -20.00
CA VAL A 535 -3.35 -20.21 -20.42
C VAL A 535 -3.17 -19.79 -21.87
N ASP A 536 -3.91 -20.45 -22.77
CA ASP A 536 -3.78 -20.27 -24.22
C ASP A 536 -5.10 -19.77 -24.82
N ASN A 537 -5.26 -18.45 -24.87
CA ASN A 537 -6.37 -17.82 -25.59
C ASN A 537 -5.93 -17.17 -26.90
N LEU A 538 -4.83 -17.65 -27.49
CA LEU A 538 -4.31 -17.06 -28.73
C LEU A 538 -5.28 -17.27 -29.88
N ASN A 539 -5.92 -18.43 -30.00
CA ASN A 539 -6.84 -18.70 -31.09
C ASN A 539 -8.07 -17.78 -31.03
N GLU A 540 -8.63 -17.58 -29.84
CA GLU A 540 -9.75 -16.65 -29.59
C GLU A 540 -9.36 -15.22 -29.94
N TRP A 541 -8.12 -14.81 -29.62
CA TRP A 541 -7.58 -13.51 -30.01
C TRP A 541 -7.40 -13.38 -31.53
N LEU A 542 -6.88 -14.40 -32.20
CA LEU A 542 -6.75 -14.41 -33.67
C LEU A 542 -8.11 -14.29 -34.36
N GLU A 543 -9.12 -15.02 -33.89
CA GLU A 543 -10.49 -14.88 -34.37
C GLU A 543 -11.05 -13.48 -34.09
N ARG A 544 -10.79 -12.92 -32.90
CA ARG A 544 -11.19 -11.54 -32.59
C ARG A 544 -10.55 -10.53 -33.54
N LEU A 545 -9.30 -10.73 -33.92
CA LEU A 545 -8.60 -9.90 -34.88
C LEU A 545 -9.20 -10.00 -36.29
N LYS A 546 -9.92 -11.06 -36.67
CA LYS A 546 -10.62 -11.05 -37.98
C LYS A 546 -11.82 -10.08 -38.00
N GLY A 547 -12.32 -9.69 -36.83
CA GLY A 547 -13.41 -8.75 -36.66
C GLY A 547 -13.01 -7.27 -36.79
N THR A 548 -13.91 -6.38 -36.35
CA THR A 548 -13.70 -4.93 -36.39
C THR A 548 -12.48 -4.51 -35.58
N ALA A 549 -11.76 -3.49 -36.06
CA ALA A 549 -10.67 -2.89 -35.31
C ALA A 549 -11.18 -2.29 -34.00
N HIS A 550 -10.36 -2.39 -32.96
CA HIS A 550 -10.55 -1.66 -31.71
C HIS A 550 -10.45 -0.15 -31.96
N LYS A 551 -11.17 0.64 -31.19
CA LYS A 551 -11.07 2.10 -31.25
C LYS A 551 -9.75 2.57 -30.66
N CYS A 552 -9.41 2.05 -29.48
CA CYS A 552 -8.21 2.43 -28.77
C CYS A 552 -7.75 1.31 -27.83
N ALA A 553 -6.45 1.01 -27.85
CA ALA A 553 -5.80 0.04 -27.01
C ALA A 553 -4.84 0.74 -26.03
N ALA A 554 -4.96 0.45 -24.73
CA ALA A 554 -3.99 0.87 -23.73
C ALA A 554 -3.08 -0.31 -23.37
N ILE A 555 -1.77 -0.15 -23.59
CA ILE A 555 -0.76 -1.18 -23.34
C ILE A 555 0.14 -0.72 -22.19
N PHE A 556 0.09 -1.44 -21.07
CA PHE A 556 0.99 -1.23 -19.94
C PHE A 556 2.24 -2.10 -20.15
N VAL A 557 3.36 -1.43 -20.37
CA VAL A 557 4.62 -2.06 -20.79
C VAL A 557 5.50 -2.42 -19.59
N ASP A 558 6.27 -3.51 -19.69
CA ASP A 558 7.15 -4.04 -18.64
C ASP A 558 8.60 -3.56 -18.86
N ASN A 559 9.44 -4.36 -19.54
CA ASN A 559 10.88 -4.18 -19.54
C ASN A 559 11.39 -3.26 -20.66
N SER A 560 12.56 -2.65 -20.42
CA SER A 560 13.37 -2.04 -21.48
C SER A 560 13.97 -3.09 -22.42
N GLY A 561 14.61 -2.63 -23.50
CA GLY A 561 15.41 -3.47 -24.37
C GLY A 561 14.58 -4.30 -25.33
N MET A 562 14.87 -5.60 -25.38
CA MET A 562 14.26 -6.53 -26.33
C MET A 562 12.74 -6.64 -26.15
N ASP A 563 12.26 -6.46 -24.93
CA ASP A 563 10.83 -6.53 -24.58
C ASP A 563 10.02 -5.47 -25.31
N ILE A 564 10.20 -4.20 -24.91
CA ILE A 564 9.51 -3.09 -25.51
C ILE A 564 9.81 -2.93 -27.02
N VAL A 565 11.06 -3.12 -27.45
CA VAL A 565 11.46 -2.84 -28.84
C VAL A 565 11.09 -3.97 -29.79
N LEU A 566 11.33 -5.24 -29.46
CA LEU A 566 11.10 -6.38 -30.38
C LEU A 566 9.83 -7.18 -30.09
N GLY A 567 9.22 -6.98 -28.93
CA GLY A 567 7.93 -7.57 -28.54
C GLY A 567 6.78 -6.57 -28.67
N VAL A 568 6.74 -5.58 -27.77
CA VAL A 568 5.61 -4.64 -27.65
C VAL A 568 5.43 -3.76 -28.87
N LEU A 569 6.50 -3.14 -29.41
CA LEU A 569 6.38 -2.25 -30.57
C LEU A 569 5.84 -2.95 -31.83
N PRO A 570 6.32 -4.16 -32.21
CA PRO A 570 5.69 -4.93 -33.29
C PRO A 570 4.22 -5.27 -33.03
N PHE A 571 3.85 -5.59 -31.79
CA PHE A 571 2.45 -5.84 -31.42
C PHE A 571 1.58 -4.57 -31.57
N ALA A 572 2.05 -3.43 -31.05
CA ALA A 572 1.40 -2.14 -31.21
C ALA A 572 1.26 -1.72 -32.69
N LEU A 573 2.27 -2.02 -33.52
CA LEU A 573 2.24 -1.74 -34.96
C LEU A 573 1.15 -2.51 -35.69
N GLU A 574 0.88 -3.76 -35.33
CA GLU A 574 -0.22 -4.52 -35.94
C GLU A 574 -1.60 -3.94 -35.55
N LEU A 575 -1.75 -3.42 -34.33
CA LEU A 575 -2.96 -2.67 -33.93
C LEU A 575 -3.10 -1.35 -34.71
N LEU A 576 -2.02 -0.59 -34.84
CA LEU A 576 -1.99 0.68 -35.60
C LEU A 576 -2.33 0.46 -37.08
N LYS A 577 -1.85 -0.64 -37.70
CA LYS A 577 -2.19 -0.99 -39.09
C LYS A 577 -3.69 -1.22 -39.29
N ARG A 578 -4.38 -1.70 -38.25
CA ARG A 578 -5.85 -1.85 -38.22
C ARG A 578 -6.58 -0.53 -37.92
N LYS A 579 -5.87 0.60 -37.81
CA LYS A 579 -6.40 1.92 -37.42
C LYS A 579 -6.87 2.01 -35.96
N THR A 580 -6.38 1.10 -35.11
CA THR A 580 -6.56 1.19 -33.66
C THR A 580 -5.62 2.26 -33.12
N LYS A 581 -6.12 3.21 -32.33
CA LYS A 581 -5.25 4.12 -31.58
C LYS A 581 -4.55 3.36 -30.46
N VAL A 582 -3.27 3.62 -30.20
CA VAL A 582 -2.49 2.93 -29.17
C VAL A 582 -1.95 3.93 -28.14
N LEU A 583 -2.19 3.65 -26.87
CA LEU A 583 -1.62 4.33 -25.71
C LEU A 583 -0.59 3.39 -25.08
N LEU A 584 0.70 3.74 -25.14
CA LEU A 584 1.75 3.02 -24.42
C LEU A 584 1.95 3.68 -23.06
N CYS A 585 1.65 2.95 -21.99
CA CYS A 585 1.69 3.42 -20.60
C CYS A 585 2.92 2.83 -19.89
N ALA A 586 3.85 3.68 -19.48
CA ALA A 586 5.12 3.28 -18.85
C ALA A 586 5.26 3.89 -17.45
N ASN A 587 6.18 3.38 -16.63
CA ASN A 587 6.39 3.84 -15.26
C ASN A 587 6.90 5.29 -15.21
N SER A 588 6.51 6.05 -14.18
CA SER A 588 7.07 7.37 -13.93
C SER A 588 8.48 7.28 -13.34
N LYS A 589 8.67 6.31 -12.45
CA LYS A 589 9.93 6.10 -11.71
C LYS A 589 10.56 4.76 -12.10
N PRO A 590 11.90 4.66 -12.10
CA PRO A 590 12.60 3.41 -12.33
C PRO A 590 12.19 2.34 -11.32
N ALA A 591 12.05 1.11 -11.80
CA ALA A 591 11.89 -0.07 -10.97
C ALA A 591 12.49 -1.25 -11.74
N LEU A 592 13.52 -1.91 -11.20
CA LEU A 592 14.29 -2.91 -11.95
C LEU A 592 14.73 -2.38 -13.33
N ASN A 593 14.61 -3.20 -14.37
CA ASN A 593 14.88 -2.84 -15.76
C ASN A 593 13.63 -2.41 -16.54
N ASP A 594 12.54 -2.08 -15.84
CA ASP A 594 11.33 -1.55 -16.46
C ASP A 594 11.60 -0.27 -17.24
N VAL A 595 10.88 -0.09 -18.34
CA VAL A 595 10.98 1.15 -19.13
C VAL A 595 10.18 2.27 -18.47
N THR A 596 10.81 3.42 -18.25
CA THR A 596 10.11 4.62 -17.75
C THR A 596 9.49 5.42 -18.90
N TYR A 597 8.55 6.30 -18.59
CA TYR A 597 7.88 7.19 -19.54
C TYR A 597 8.88 8.06 -20.33
N GLN A 598 9.90 8.62 -19.67
CA GLN A 598 10.90 9.45 -20.34
C GLN A 598 11.79 8.60 -21.27
N GLU A 599 12.21 7.42 -20.82
CA GLU A 599 12.99 6.48 -21.63
C GLU A 599 12.19 6.01 -22.85
N LEU A 600 10.92 5.63 -22.64
CA LEU A 600 10.05 5.17 -23.70
C LEU A 600 9.83 6.26 -24.77
N LYS A 601 9.68 7.52 -24.36
CA LYS A 601 9.58 8.64 -25.31
C LYS A 601 10.80 8.74 -26.21
N VAL A 602 12.00 8.63 -25.65
CA VAL A 602 13.24 8.66 -26.43
C VAL A 602 13.32 7.44 -27.35
N LEU A 603 13.01 6.26 -26.83
CA LEU A 603 13.10 4.99 -27.53
C LEU A 603 12.17 4.93 -28.75
N VAL A 604 10.90 5.30 -28.57
CA VAL A 604 9.90 5.32 -29.65
C VAL A 604 10.24 6.37 -30.70
N ARG A 605 10.80 7.52 -30.29
CA ARG A 605 11.27 8.55 -31.23
C ARG A 605 12.42 8.04 -32.10
N LYS A 606 13.37 7.31 -31.52
CA LYS A 606 14.46 6.67 -32.27
C LYS A 606 13.96 5.57 -33.19
N ALA A 607 13.03 4.73 -32.73
CA ALA A 607 12.40 3.73 -33.59
C ALA A 607 11.70 4.38 -34.80
N SER A 608 11.15 5.59 -34.63
CA SER A 608 10.52 6.36 -35.71
C SER A 608 11.48 6.89 -36.78
N ASP A 609 12.80 6.95 -36.50
CA ASP A 609 13.79 7.41 -37.48
C ASP A 609 13.98 6.41 -38.64
N PHE A 610 13.69 5.13 -38.40
CA PHE A 610 13.86 4.06 -39.39
C PHE A 610 12.60 3.19 -39.61
N VAL A 611 11.50 3.44 -38.88
CA VAL A 611 10.18 2.82 -39.10
C VAL A 611 9.13 3.90 -39.38
N SER A 612 8.78 4.06 -40.66
CA SER A 612 7.81 5.07 -41.14
C SER A 612 6.46 5.01 -40.41
N GLU A 613 5.96 3.81 -40.14
CA GLU A 613 4.65 3.59 -39.54
C GLU A 613 4.58 4.12 -38.11
N ILE A 614 5.69 4.04 -37.35
CA ILE A 614 5.79 4.64 -36.02
C ILE A 614 5.78 6.17 -36.14
N LYS A 615 6.54 6.72 -37.08
CA LYS A 615 6.61 8.17 -37.33
C LYS A 615 5.26 8.76 -37.71
N ASP A 616 4.54 8.09 -38.60
CA ASP A 616 3.21 8.48 -39.05
C ASP A 616 2.19 8.36 -37.90
N ALA A 617 2.27 7.29 -37.09
CA ALA A 617 1.39 7.11 -35.94
C ALA A 617 1.61 8.18 -34.85
N LEU A 618 2.86 8.57 -34.58
CA LEU A 618 3.18 9.64 -33.64
C LEU A 618 2.66 11.00 -34.13
N SER A 619 2.95 11.34 -35.40
CA SER A 619 2.55 12.64 -35.97
C SER A 619 1.03 12.80 -36.10
N SER A 620 0.31 11.71 -36.38
CA SER A 620 -1.15 11.67 -36.42
C SER A 620 -1.82 11.47 -35.05
N CYS A 621 -1.02 11.39 -33.97
CA CYS A 621 -1.50 11.09 -32.61
C CYS A 621 -2.28 9.76 -32.50
N GLN A 622 -2.06 8.82 -33.43
CA GLN A 622 -2.55 7.44 -33.34
C GLN A 622 -1.73 6.60 -32.36
N LEU A 623 -0.46 6.95 -32.14
CA LEU A 623 0.37 6.41 -31.08
C LEU A 623 0.66 7.52 -30.06
N LYS A 624 0.34 7.28 -28.79
CA LYS A 624 0.68 8.17 -27.67
C LYS A 624 1.47 7.40 -26.62
N ILE A 625 2.48 8.06 -26.06
CA ILE A 625 3.21 7.57 -24.91
C ILE A 625 2.72 8.34 -23.70
N LEU A 626 2.35 7.64 -22.63
CA LEU A 626 1.77 8.22 -21.42
C LEU A 626 2.50 7.73 -20.17
N ASP A 627 2.50 8.59 -19.17
CA ASP A 627 3.04 8.31 -17.84
C ASP A 627 1.97 7.62 -16.99
N SER A 628 2.20 6.38 -16.58
CA SER A 628 1.25 5.60 -15.78
C SER A 628 1.09 6.11 -14.34
N GLY A 629 2.03 6.92 -13.84
CA GLY A 629 2.05 7.34 -12.43
C GLY A 629 2.69 6.34 -11.47
N GLN A 630 3.19 5.21 -11.99
CA GLN A 630 3.68 4.07 -11.19
C GLN A 630 5.21 4.10 -11.00
N GLY A 631 5.66 3.58 -9.87
CA GLY A 631 7.08 3.39 -9.54
C GLY A 631 7.39 1.97 -9.04
N SER A 632 6.61 0.99 -9.48
CA SER A 632 6.69 -0.41 -9.07
C SER A 632 6.84 -1.32 -10.29
N PRO A 633 7.48 -2.50 -10.18
CA PRO A 633 7.41 -3.53 -11.21
C PRO A 633 6.00 -4.14 -11.37
N CYS A 634 5.13 -3.91 -10.38
CA CYS A 634 3.73 -4.30 -10.41
C CYS A 634 2.82 -3.13 -10.79
N LEU A 635 1.57 -3.41 -11.13
CA LEU A 635 0.61 -2.39 -11.57
C LEU A 635 -0.63 -2.39 -10.69
N ASP A 636 -0.85 -1.29 -9.97
CA ASP A 636 -2.08 -1.07 -9.22
C ASP A 636 -3.03 -0.11 -9.99
N LEU A 637 -4.02 -0.69 -10.68
CA LEU A 637 -5.02 0.05 -11.43
C LEU A 637 -6.02 0.82 -10.57
N SER A 638 -5.99 0.72 -9.23
CA SER A 638 -6.71 1.66 -8.36
C SER A 638 -6.01 3.03 -8.25
N ARG A 639 -4.74 3.10 -8.69
CA ARG A 639 -3.85 4.27 -8.57
C ARG A 639 -3.19 4.63 -9.90
N LEU A 640 -3.98 4.90 -10.93
CA LEU A 640 -3.51 5.27 -12.26
C LEU A 640 -3.39 6.79 -12.41
N ASN A 641 -2.37 7.30 -13.11
CA ASN A 641 -2.28 8.73 -13.42
C ASN A 641 -3.55 9.23 -14.14
N LEU A 642 -4.10 10.35 -13.67
CA LEU A 642 -5.30 10.98 -14.21
C LEU A 642 -5.22 11.20 -15.73
N GLU A 643 -4.07 11.59 -16.27
CA GLU A 643 -3.91 11.82 -17.71
C GLU A 643 -4.14 10.53 -18.52
N VAL A 644 -3.73 9.38 -17.99
CA VAL A 644 -3.97 8.08 -18.63
C VAL A 644 -5.46 7.73 -18.55
N ALA A 645 -6.09 7.90 -17.39
CA ALA A 645 -7.52 7.67 -17.24
C ALA A 645 -8.35 8.52 -18.22
N GLN A 646 -8.07 9.82 -18.30
CA GLN A 646 -8.71 10.75 -19.23
C GLN A 646 -8.42 10.37 -20.70
N ALA A 647 -7.20 9.93 -21.01
CA ALA A 647 -6.86 9.45 -22.34
C ALA A 647 -7.65 8.19 -22.70
N MET A 648 -7.86 7.26 -21.76
CA MET A 648 -8.67 6.07 -22.00
C MET A 648 -10.13 6.43 -22.30
N GLU A 649 -10.74 7.31 -21.50
CA GLU A 649 -12.13 7.74 -21.69
C GLU A 649 -12.32 8.52 -23.00
N SER A 650 -11.48 9.54 -23.22
CA SER A 650 -11.60 10.43 -24.39
C SER A 650 -11.39 9.71 -25.72
N ASN A 651 -10.60 8.63 -25.74
CA ASN A 651 -10.37 7.82 -26.94
C ASN A 651 -11.29 6.59 -27.03
N GLY A 652 -12.16 6.39 -26.04
CA GLY A 652 -13.07 5.25 -25.99
C GLY A 652 -12.32 3.92 -26.00
N THR A 653 -11.29 3.78 -25.15
CA THR A 653 -10.46 2.58 -25.04
C THR A 653 -11.33 1.35 -24.80
N ASP A 654 -11.20 0.40 -25.71
CA ASP A 654 -11.96 -0.84 -25.77
C ASP A 654 -11.07 -2.10 -25.72
N LEU A 655 -9.75 -1.91 -25.57
CA LEU A 655 -8.77 -2.96 -25.28
C LEU A 655 -7.76 -2.49 -24.23
N ILE A 656 -7.54 -3.28 -23.18
CA ILE A 656 -6.41 -3.11 -22.25
C ILE A 656 -5.45 -4.30 -22.37
N VAL A 657 -4.15 -4.03 -22.46
CA VAL A 657 -3.10 -5.05 -22.55
C VAL A 657 -2.16 -4.85 -21.38
N LEU A 658 -2.07 -5.87 -20.53
CA LEU A 658 -1.16 -5.93 -19.39
C LEU A 658 -0.05 -6.90 -19.76
N GLU A 659 1.15 -6.37 -19.91
CA GLU A 659 2.33 -7.14 -20.30
C GLU A 659 3.25 -7.31 -19.09
N GLY A 660 3.71 -8.54 -18.91
CA GLY A 660 4.73 -8.88 -17.93
C GLY A 660 4.26 -9.52 -16.64
N MET A 661 5.17 -10.26 -16.02
CA MET A 661 4.90 -11.06 -14.83
C MET A 661 4.48 -10.18 -13.64
N GLY A 662 5.10 -9.02 -13.46
CA GLY A 662 4.73 -8.07 -12.40
C GLY A 662 3.30 -7.52 -12.57
N ARG A 663 2.98 -7.06 -13.79
CA ARG A 663 1.76 -6.30 -14.11
C ARG A 663 0.54 -7.16 -14.43
N ALA A 664 0.74 -8.37 -14.94
CA ALA A 664 -0.33 -9.24 -15.42
C ALA A 664 -0.48 -10.56 -14.64
N LEU A 665 0.54 -10.97 -13.88
CA LEU A 665 0.51 -12.21 -13.08
C LEU A 665 0.56 -11.95 -11.58
N HIS A 666 1.58 -11.26 -11.06
CA HIS A 666 1.65 -10.88 -9.65
C HIS A 666 0.55 -9.89 -9.29
N THR A 667 0.19 -9.03 -10.24
CA THR A 667 -0.98 -8.19 -10.18
C THR A 667 -1.89 -8.41 -11.38
N ASN A 668 -3.18 -8.10 -11.24
CA ASN A 668 -4.20 -8.03 -12.28
C ASN A 668 -4.60 -9.34 -12.97
N LEU A 669 -4.07 -10.52 -12.62
CA LEU A 669 -4.45 -11.78 -13.29
C LEU A 669 -5.97 -12.02 -13.27
N ASN A 670 -6.57 -11.68 -12.13
CA ASN A 670 -8.01 -11.84 -11.84
C ASN A 670 -8.79 -10.53 -11.98
N ALA A 671 -8.18 -9.45 -12.49
CA ALA A 671 -8.87 -8.18 -12.65
C ALA A 671 -9.89 -8.23 -13.80
N ASP A 672 -11.11 -7.79 -13.48
CA ASP A 672 -12.23 -7.69 -14.42
C ASP A 672 -12.36 -6.28 -15.01
N PHE A 673 -12.59 -6.23 -16.32
CA PHE A 673 -12.68 -4.99 -17.09
C PHE A 673 -14.02 -4.84 -17.79
N LYS A 674 -14.42 -3.59 -18.02
CA LYS A 674 -15.57 -3.20 -18.86
C LYS A 674 -15.29 -3.37 -20.36
N CYS A 675 -14.02 -3.53 -20.73
CA CYS A 675 -13.55 -3.70 -22.10
C CYS A 675 -12.83 -5.04 -22.29
N GLU A 676 -12.45 -5.37 -23.52
CA GLU A 676 -11.62 -6.53 -23.78
C GLU A 676 -10.25 -6.36 -23.09
N SER A 677 -9.68 -7.47 -22.61
CA SER A 677 -8.36 -7.44 -21.96
C SER A 677 -7.45 -8.57 -22.43
N ILE A 678 -6.15 -8.28 -22.49
CA ILE A 678 -5.09 -9.27 -22.68
C ILE A 678 -4.16 -9.17 -21.48
N LYS A 679 -3.88 -10.32 -20.85
CA LYS A 679 -2.86 -10.48 -19.81
C LYS A 679 -1.81 -11.44 -20.35
N ALA A 680 -0.62 -10.92 -20.65
CA ALA A 680 0.46 -11.65 -21.30
C ALA A 680 1.69 -11.72 -20.40
N ALA A 681 2.09 -12.91 -19.98
CA ALA A 681 3.24 -13.09 -19.10
C ALA A 681 3.93 -14.45 -19.32
N VAL A 682 5.24 -14.49 -19.04
CA VAL A 682 6.01 -15.73 -18.95
C VAL A 682 6.36 -15.99 -17.48
N LEU A 683 6.16 -17.22 -17.01
CA LEU A 683 6.43 -17.59 -15.63
C LEU A 683 7.92 -17.84 -15.44
N LYS A 684 8.59 -16.90 -14.77
CA LYS A 684 10.05 -16.91 -14.54
C LYS A 684 10.43 -17.38 -13.13
N ASN A 685 9.50 -18.06 -12.44
CA ASN A 685 9.68 -18.57 -11.09
C ASN A 685 9.13 -19.99 -11.01
N LEU A 686 10.01 -20.97 -10.79
CA LEU A 686 9.66 -22.40 -10.80
C LEU A 686 8.59 -22.76 -9.76
N TRP A 687 8.66 -22.17 -8.56
CA TRP A 687 7.68 -22.46 -7.51
C TRP A 687 6.30 -21.94 -7.89
N LEU A 688 6.23 -20.71 -8.41
CA LEU A 688 4.96 -20.14 -8.87
C LEU A 688 4.42 -20.90 -10.08
N SER A 689 5.28 -21.30 -11.02
CA SER A 689 4.92 -22.18 -12.15
C SER A 689 4.23 -23.44 -11.66
N ASN A 690 4.87 -24.19 -10.77
CA ASN A 690 4.32 -25.44 -10.25
C ASN A 690 2.99 -25.20 -9.53
N ARG A 691 2.88 -24.10 -8.79
CA ARG A 691 1.66 -23.73 -8.06
C ARG A 691 0.49 -23.38 -8.97
N LEU A 692 0.77 -22.83 -10.15
CA LEU A 692 -0.23 -22.55 -11.18
C LEU A 692 -0.49 -23.76 -12.11
N GLY A 693 0.16 -24.91 -11.86
CA GLY A 693 0.00 -26.12 -12.65
C GLY A 693 0.81 -26.16 -13.95
N GLY A 694 1.84 -25.31 -14.07
CA GLY A 694 2.77 -25.27 -15.20
C GLY A 694 4.21 -25.58 -14.81
N GLU A 695 5.10 -25.45 -15.78
CA GLU A 695 6.56 -25.58 -15.65
C GLU A 695 7.27 -24.21 -15.74
N MET A 696 8.58 -24.17 -15.51
CA MET A 696 9.39 -22.97 -15.74
C MET A 696 9.23 -22.49 -17.19
N PHE A 697 9.06 -21.18 -17.40
CA PHE A 697 8.78 -20.56 -18.71
C PHE A 697 7.43 -20.95 -19.33
N SER A 698 6.50 -21.47 -18.52
CA SER A 698 5.09 -21.54 -18.90
C SER A 698 4.57 -20.18 -19.31
N VAL A 699 3.64 -20.19 -20.26
CA VAL A 699 3.11 -18.97 -20.87
C VAL A 699 1.67 -18.76 -20.42
N ILE A 700 1.35 -17.53 -20.04
CA ILE A 700 -0.02 -17.05 -19.87
C ILE A 700 -0.27 -16.03 -20.99
N PHE A 701 -1.20 -16.36 -21.88
CA PHE A 701 -1.81 -15.42 -22.80
C PHE A 701 -3.33 -15.51 -22.60
N LYS A 702 -3.83 -14.72 -21.67
CA LYS A 702 -5.24 -14.71 -21.27
C LYS A 702 -5.94 -13.56 -21.99
N TYR A 703 -6.82 -13.88 -22.93
CA TYR A 703 -7.66 -12.92 -23.63
C TYR A 703 -9.09 -13.07 -23.13
N GLU A 704 -9.69 -11.97 -22.69
CA GLU A 704 -11.02 -11.93 -22.09
C GLU A 704 -11.90 -10.90 -22.79
N ASN A 705 -13.12 -11.31 -23.14
CA ASN A 705 -14.13 -10.43 -23.70
C ASN A 705 -15.34 -10.34 -22.76
N PRO A 706 -15.59 -9.19 -22.10
CA PRO A 706 -16.67 -9.05 -21.13
C PRO A 706 -18.07 -9.09 -21.76
N LEU A 707 -18.20 -8.98 -23.10
CA LEU A 707 -19.47 -9.07 -23.80
C LEU A 707 -19.91 -10.52 -24.07
N ILE A 708 -19.03 -11.49 -23.83
CA ILE A 708 -19.30 -12.93 -24.02
C ILE A 708 -19.55 -13.62 -22.66
N SER A 709 -19.18 -12.98 -21.55
CA SER A 709 -19.43 -13.46 -20.18
C SER A 709 -20.77 -12.97 -19.61
N THR A 710 -21.87 -13.51 -20.13
CA THR A 710 -23.19 -13.53 -19.46
C THR A 710 -23.84 -14.89 -19.60
#